data_AF-A0A3B0QR49-F1
#
_entry.id   AF-A0A3B0QR49-F1
#
_cell.length_a   1.000
_cell.length_b   1.000
_cell.length_c   1.000
_cell.angle_alpha   90.00
_cell.angle_beta   90.00
_cell.angle_gamma   90.00
#
_symmetry.space_group_name_H-M   'P 1'
#
loop_
_entity.id
_entity.type
_entity.pdbx_description
1 polymer ?
#
loop_
_entity_poly.entity_id
_entity_poly.type
_entity_poly.pdbx_seq_one_letter_code
_entity_poly.pdbx_strand_id
1 'polypeptide(L)'
;MRRLLPLFLFIFLSFFFLISSNAYAIRVIPYRASPDQVLVLYNADWQPKTLRTKSIKGAVQESKELAEYYARIYTDPVTGKRPYLLGLKCRHRKFDRDLNNWFIKEESNDNRNGIVYKGKGRAPRDLILRDMRRVEIKINEPEADLDSISVVIRSRSTKEKKVVRRAVASGVKGKGYYIKKKKSSSSLTLDASKFFRGPVTVFFSIKDNDGKVIKKLKLRYYDHLDFEFSETGPDGVADDKILEEDVLIPVREFLEDPKNALPSGVLLKDHILYIVVVRGMPFSARGVFGIERGATVNRGDHGSRGSLEQRLQTLYYDWKGMLRPSVVSMSMAKGPDSVGGVVNYAITTTMRRSQTGQRWNPYMHKDAYTYIRRGASQPVFYQLPPLRIQRELVPEGQFAYGVTRIDGVDFSGAKRIIDYSLYASKYLRPEIDCRVRAALAEKGKKKIADLTERMRRAEEEGLWGAAELEALGFITQVDKGNYKDSNKQGLPFLARPVGEDGACAEGAEANWRLAGFYPGGMHRHVESSNGLNFGKSSVWQQLRKGVTLTAGGAPAYGGGPHITNATFWDNRILMRYLLRGRDLGGALLNSTLYVNWSTSLIGDPLMHPDLSKTEIDRTPPELDGELSFEQYVEFRKVYLELRARLSHSREDPEVALLKATFVGADGDKITAISPLYSVRPQLTVEGLKPATEYRVRVTLIDPYGNKTKLPERRIKTKAVN
;
A
#
# COMPACT_ATOMS: atom_id res chain seq x y z
N MET A 1 -1.76 -57.65 27.44
CA MET A 1 -1.21 -56.33 27.07
C MET A 1 0.20 -56.37 26.46
N ARG A 2 1.19 -57.12 27.00
CA ARG A 2 2.57 -57.15 26.45
C ARG A 2 2.72 -57.63 25.00
N ARG A 3 1.77 -58.40 24.44
CA ARG A 3 1.81 -58.88 23.04
C ARG A 3 1.22 -57.90 22.01
N LEU A 4 0.51 -56.85 22.43
CA LEU A 4 -0.12 -55.87 21.53
C LEU A 4 0.72 -54.60 21.33
N LEU A 5 1.70 -54.36 22.20
CA LEU A 5 2.58 -53.19 22.14
C LEU A 5 3.39 -53.09 20.84
N PRO A 6 3.97 -54.19 20.28
CA PRO A 6 4.73 -54.10 19.03
C PRO A 6 3.84 -53.76 17.83
N LEU A 7 2.62 -54.31 17.80
CA LEU A 7 1.64 -54.04 16.74
C LEU A 7 1.13 -52.60 16.81
N PHE A 8 0.88 -52.10 18.02
CA PHE A 8 0.49 -50.70 18.22
C PHE A 8 1.63 -49.74 17.87
N LEU A 9 2.87 -50.06 18.23
CA LEU A 9 4.04 -49.25 17.84
C LEU A 9 4.24 -49.26 16.32
N PHE A 10 4.07 -50.42 15.67
CA PHE A 10 4.19 -50.53 14.21
C PHE A 10 3.08 -49.75 13.52
N ILE A 11 1.81 -49.88 13.93
CA ILE A 11 0.71 -49.09 13.37
C ILE A 11 0.92 -47.59 13.63
N PHE A 12 1.36 -47.20 14.82
CA PHE A 12 1.61 -45.79 15.17
C PHE A 12 2.79 -45.22 14.39
N LEU A 13 3.88 -45.99 14.21
CA LEU A 13 5.03 -45.63 13.39
C LEU A 13 4.68 -45.60 11.92
N SER A 14 3.91 -46.56 11.40
CA SER A 14 3.44 -46.58 10.00
C SER A 14 2.45 -45.45 9.72
N PHE A 15 1.60 -45.08 10.69
CA PHE A 15 0.71 -43.91 10.57
C PHE A 15 1.51 -42.61 10.62
N PHE A 16 2.52 -42.50 11.49
CA PHE A 16 3.46 -41.38 11.48
C PHE A 16 4.32 -41.33 10.23
N PHE A 17 4.73 -42.48 9.69
CA PHE A 17 5.49 -42.59 8.45
C PHE A 17 4.59 -42.24 7.27
N LEU A 18 3.33 -42.66 7.23
CA LEU A 18 2.36 -42.25 6.20
C LEU A 18 2.00 -40.76 6.31
N ILE A 19 1.96 -40.19 7.52
CA ILE A 19 1.76 -38.74 7.70
C ILE A 19 3.04 -37.95 7.35
N SER A 20 4.23 -38.49 7.61
CA SER A 20 5.52 -37.83 7.28
C SER A 20 5.98 -38.06 5.84
N SER A 21 5.58 -39.16 5.20
CA SER A 21 5.82 -39.46 3.77
C SER A 21 4.72 -38.95 2.86
N ASN A 22 3.54 -38.61 3.40
CA ASN A 22 2.57 -37.71 2.76
C ASN A 22 2.84 -36.24 3.09
N ALA A 23 4.11 -35.85 3.23
CA ALA A 23 4.55 -34.58 2.68
C ALA A 23 4.42 -34.62 1.14
N TYR A 24 3.22 -34.93 0.63
CA TYR A 24 2.82 -34.50 -0.71
C TYR A 24 3.17 -33.03 -0.75
N ALA A 25 4.12 -32.66 -1.60
CA ALA A 25 4.48 -31.27 -1.85
C ALA A 25 3.16 -30.51 -1.99
N ILE A 26 2.83 -29.72 -0.96
CA ILE A 26 1.48 -29.18 -0.81
C ILE A 26 1.35 -28.03 -1.82
N ARG A 27 1.05 -28.37 -3.08
CA ARG A 27 1.13 -27.41 -4.20
C ARG A 27 0.18 -26.25 -3.98
N VAL A 28 0.64 -25.03 -4.23
CA VAL A 28 -0.26 -23.87 -4.27
C VAL A 28 -1.35 -24.15 -5.29
N ILE A 29 -2.62 -24.09 -4.87
CA ILE A 29 -3.76 -24.23 -5.77
C ILE A 29 -3.87 -22.93 -6.59
N PRO A 30 -3.74 -22.93 -7.91
CA PRO A 30 -3.99 -21.72 -8.69
C PRO A 30 -5.42 -21.23 -8.49
N TYR A 31 -5.63 -19.92 -8.49
CA TYR A 31 -6.97 -19.33 -8.43
C TYR A 31 -7.00 -18.01 -9.15
N ARG A 32 -7.98 -17.87 -10.04
CA ARG A 32 -8.29 -16.67 -10.78
C ARG A 32 -9.71 -16.25 -10.43
N ALA A 33 -9.85 -15.08 -9.80
CA ALA A 33 -11.17 -14.51 -9.59
C ALA A 33 -11.87 -14.24 -10.93
N SER A 34 -13.18 -14.45 -10.97
CA SER A 34 -13.98 -14.08 -12.13
C SER A 34 -14.20 -12.56 -12.17
N PRO A 35 -14.42 -11.96 -13.36
CA PRO A 35 -14.51 -10.50 -13.49
C PRO A 35 -15.63 -9.88 -12.64
N ASP A 36 -16.74 -10.59 -12.45
CA ASP A 36 -17.88 -10.21 -11.60
C ASP A 36 -17.57 -10.27 -10.10
N GLN A 37 -16.38 -10.72 -9.68
CA GLN A 37 -15.93 -10.64 -8.29
C GLN A 37 -15.18 -9.33 -7.98
N VAL A 38 -15.25 -8.34 -8.88
CA VAL A 38 -14.57 -7.05 -8.77
C VAL A 38 -15.58 -5.90 -8.80
N LEU A 39 -15.44 -4.98 -7.86
CA LEU A 39 -16.13 -3.69 -7.85
C LEU A 39 -15.12 -2.57 -8.17
N VAL A 40 -15.39 -1.78 -9.20
CA VAL A 40 -14.57 -0.64 -9.61
C VAL A 40 -15.25 0.66 -9.18
N LEU A 41 -14.55 1.43 -8.35
CA LEU A 41 -14.99 2.72 -7.85
C LEU A 41 -14.34 3.85 -8.64
N TYR A 42 -15.16 4.70 -9.24
CA TYR A 42 -14.71 5.90 -9.94
C TYR A 42 -15.37 7.15 -9.38
N ASN A 43 -14.68 8.28 -9.47
CA ASN A 43 -15.22 9.56 -9.04
C ASN A 43 -16.08 10.09 -10.18
N ALA A 44 -17.41 10.09 -10.07
CA ALA A 44 -18.32 10.55 -11.11
C ALA A 44 -18.31 12.07 -11.32
N ASP A 45 -17.82 12.85 -10.35
CA ASP A 45 -17.71 14.31 -10.41
C ASP A 45 -16.31 14.81 -10.81
N TRP A 46 -15.43 13.88 -11.22
CA TRP A 46 -14.05 14.20 -11.56
C TRP A 46 -13.97 15.23 -12.70
N GLN A 47 -13.17 16.27 -12.46
CA GLN A 47 -12.79 17.24 -13.48
C GLN A 47 -11.26 17.38 -13.48
N PRO A 48 -10.58 17.21 -14.64
CA PRO A 48 -9.14 17.35 -14.71
C PRO A 48 -8.70 18.75 -14.27
N LYS A 49 -7.82 18.84 -13.27
CA LYS A 49 -7.24 20.13 -12.82
C LYS A 49 -6.23 20.72 -13.82
N THR A 50 -5.82 19.95 -14.83
CA THR A 50 -4.76 20.29 -15.79
C THR A 50 -5.17 21.27 -16.90
N LEU A 51 -6.43 21.73 -16.94
CA LEU A 51 -6.85 22.80 -17.82
C LEU A 51 -7.41 23.96 -16.98
N ARG A 52 -6.50 24.84 -16.49
CA ARG A 52 -6.87 26.20 -16.03
C ARG A 52 -7.40 27.07 -17.19
N THR A 53 -7.23 26.61 -18.42
CA THR A 53 -7.97 27.07 -19.60
C THR A 53 -9.37 26.48 -19.55
N LYS A 54 -10.39 27.35 -19.50
CA LYS A 54 -11.84 27.10 -19.65
C LYS A 54 -12.21 25.64 -19.89
N SER A 55 -12.99 25.04 -18.98
CA SER A 55 -13.63 23.74 -19.17
C SER A 55 -14.07 23.57 -20.63
N ILE A 56 -13.32 22.79 -21.40
CA ILE A 56 -13.70 22.51 -22.78
C ILE A 56 -15.01 21.74 -22.64
N LYS A 57 -16.12 22.30 -23.16
CA LYS A 57 -17.37 21.55 -23.30
C LYS A 57 -17.01 20.26 -24.05
N GLY A 58 -17.13 19.10 -23.39
CA GLY A 58 -16.73 17.81 -23.94
C GLY A 58 -15.43 17.21 -23.41
N ALA A 59 -14.77 17.80 -22.39
CA ALA A 59 -13.65 17.14 -21.71
C ALA A 59 -14.11 15.79 -21.13
N VAL A 60 -13.49 14.70 -21.59
CA VAL A 60 -13.85 13.34 -21.20
C VAL A 60 -13.60 13.14 -19.71
N GLN A 61 -14.56 12.48 -19.06
CA GLN A 61 -14.49 12.13 -17.66
C GLN A 61 -13.49 10.96 -17.50
N GLU A 62 -12.20 11.27 -17.32
CA GLU A 62 -11.11 10.28 -17.30
C GLU A 62 -11.30 9.15 -16.27
N SER A 63 -11.89 9.45 -15.11
CA SER A 63 -12.10 8.46 -14.04
C SER A 63 -13.10 7.38 -14.49
N LYS A 64 -14.22 7.81 -15.09
CA LYS A 64 -15.25 6.96 -15.66
C LYS A 64 -14.72 6.21 -16.88
N GLU A 65 -14.00 6.89 -17.77
CA GLU A 65 -13.42 6.22 -18.95
C GLU A 65 -12.42 5.13 -18.54
N LEU A 66 -11.65 5.34 -17.46
CA LEU A 66 -10.76 4.31 -16.92
C LEU A 66 -11.54 3.11 -16.37
N ALA A 67 -12.61 3.36 -15.62
CA ALA A 67 -13.45 2.31 -15.07
C ALA A 67 -14.16 1.50 -16.17
N GLU A 68 -14.68 2.18 -17.21
CA GLU A 68 -15.28 1.54 -18.38
C GLU A 68 -14.23 0.78 -19.21
N TYR A 69 -13.01 1.30 -19.32
CA TYR A 69 -11.89 0.58 -19.93
C TYR A 69 -11.60 -0.73 -19.17
N TYR A 70 -11.48 -0.64 -17.83
CA TYR A 70 -11.27 -1.81 -16.97
C TYR A 70 -12.41 -2.83 -17.12
N ALA A 71 -13.66 -2.41 -17.04
CA ALA A 71 -14.79 -3.33 -17.19
C ALA A 71 -14.86 -3.96 -18.58
N ARG A 72 -14.63 -3.17 -19.64
CA ARG A 72 -14.65 -3.69 -21.02
C ARG A 72 -13.55 -4.72 -21.24
N ILE A 73 -12.32 -4.43 -20.85
CA ILE A 73 -11.19 -5.34 -21.11
C ILE A 73 -11.31 -6.63 -20.27
N TYR A 74 -11.89 -6.55 -19.07
CA TYR A 74 -12.11 -7.75 -18.24
C TYR A 74 -13.43 -8.46 -18.48
N THR A 75 -14.32 -7.95 -19.34
CA THR A 75 -15.56 -8.66 -19.66
C THR A 75 -15.22 -10.01 -20.28
N ASP A 76 -15.72 -11.08 -19.69
CA ASP A 76 -15.60 -12.42 -20.23
C ASP A 76 -16.49 -12.53 -21.49
N PRO A 77 -15.92 -12.77 -22.68
CA PRO A 77 -16.69 -12.80 -23.92
C PRO A 77 -17.66 -14.00 -23.98
N VAL A 78 -17.41 -15.06 -23.22
CA VAL A 78 -18.24 -16.28 -23.21
C VAL A 78 -19.38 -16.14 -22.21
N THR A 79 -19.07 -15.75 -20.97
CA THR A 79 -20.08 -15.71 -19.90
C THR A 79 -20.78 -14.35 -19.75
N GLY A 80 -20.25 -13.30 -20.37
CA GLY A 80 -20.71 -11.92 -20.20
C GLY A 80 -20.41 -11.33 -18.81
N LYS A 81 -19.78 -12.10 -17.92
CA LYS A 81 -19.39 -11.64 -16.58
C LYS A 81 -18.39 -10.50 -16.72
N ARG A 82 -18.63 -9.42 -16.00
CA ARG A 82 -17.81 -8.21 -16.03
C ARG A 82 -17.70 -7.58 -14.65
N PRO A 83 -16.66 -6.77 -14.40
CA PRO A 83 -16.57 -5.98 -13.19
C PRO A 83 -17.79 -5.06 -13.01
N TYR A 84 -18.22 -4.92 -11.76
CA TYR A 84 -19.26 -3.96 -11.38
C TYR A 84 -18.66 -2.56 -11.33
N LEU A 85 -19.43 -1.56 -11.75
CA LEU A 85 -18.99 -0.15 -11.74
C LEU A 85 -19.86 0.65 -10.79
N LEU A 86 -19.24 1.42 -9.90
CA LEU A 86 -19.94 2.38 -9.04
C LEU A 86 -19.30 3.77 -9.15
N GLY A 87 -20.10 4.71 -9.65
CA GLY A 87 -19.73 6.12 -9.73
C GLY A 87 -20.11 6.86 -8.45
N LEU A 88 -19.10 7.33 -7.72
CA LEU A 88 -19.29 8.07 -6.47
C LEU A 88 -19.39 9.57 -6.75
N LYS A 89 -20.29 10.25 -6.04
CA LYS A 89 -20.53 11.69 -6.17
C LYS A 89 -20.44 12.38 -4.83
N CYS A 90 -19.92 13.59 -4.84
CA CYS A 90 -19.88 14.46 -3.68
C CYS A 90 -21.30 14.97 -3.37
N ARG A 91 -21.88 14.54 -2.25
CA ARG A 91 -23.21 14.99 -1.81
C ARG A 91 -23.15 16.37 -1.12
N HIS A 92 -21.96 16.79 -0.71
CA HIS A 92 -21.72 18.02 0.05
C HIS A 92 -21.46 19.24 -0.85
N ARG A 93 -22.35 20.25 -0.80
CA ARG A 93 -22.22 21.49 -1.59
C ARG A 93 -21.23 22.51 -1.02
N LYS A 94 -21.00 22.48 0.30
CA LYS A 94 -20.15 23.45 1.02
C LYS A 94 -18.67 23.29 0.70
N PHE A 95 -18.28 22.11 0.24
CA PHE A 95 -16.93 21.78 -0.17
C PHE A 95 -16.98 21.37 -1.64
N ASP A 96 -16.92 22.35 -2.54
CA ASP A 96 -16.97 22.10 -3.99
C ASP A 96 -16.04 20.94 -4.39
N ARG A 97 -16.64 19.77 -4.62
CA ARG A 97 -16.02 18.55 -5.17
C ARG A 97 -14.89 18.00 -4.32
N ASP A 98 -15.16 17.63 -3.06
CA ASP A 98 -14.15 17.03 -2.18
C ASP A 98 -13.57 15.69 -2.68
N LEU A 99 -14.32 14.94 -3.49
CA LEU A 99 -13.78 13.77 -4.17
C LEU A 99 -12.69 14.14 -5.21
N ASN A 100 -12.62 15.38 -5.68
CA ASN A 100 -11.57 15.87 -6.59
C ASN A 100 -10.30 16.34 -5.84
N ASN A 101 -10.30 16.25 -4.51
CA ASN A 101 -9.15 16.58 -3.68
C ASN A 101 -8.28 15.35 -3.42
N TRP A 102 -7.01 15.59 -3.09
CA TRP A 102 -6.08 14.53 -2.68
C TRP A 102 -6.56 13.76 -1.45
N PHE A 103 -7.36 14.42 -0.62
CA PHE A 103 -7.96 13.85 0.56
C PHE A 103 -9.37 14.41 0.78
N ILE A 104 -10.23 13.59 1.38
CA ILE A 104 -11.57 14.00 1.79
C ILE A 104 -11.45 14.90 3.02
N LYS A 105 -12.00 16.12 2.94
CA LYS A 105 -12.01 17.06 4.06
C LYS A 105 -13.17 16.71 4.97
N GLU A 106 -13.01 17.00 6.25
CA GLU A 106 -13.97 16.67 7.29
C GLU A 106 -14.25 17.90 8.14
N GLU A 107 -15.50 18.06 8.59
CA GLU A 107 -15.92 19.20 9.41
C GLU A 107 -15.52 19.03 10.89
N SER A 108 -15.76 17.84 11.46
CA SER A 108 -15.37 17.56 12.84
C SER A 108 -13.91 17.13 12.95
N ASN A 109 -13.33 17.41 14.12
CA ASN A 109 -11.96 17.04 14.46
C ASN A 109 -11.75 16.83 15.97
N ASP A 110 -12.84 16.57 16.69
CA ASP A 110 -12.86 16.51 18.16
C ASP A 110 -12.60 15.08 18.67
N ASN A 111 -12.71 14.07 17.81
CA ASN A 111 -12.52 12.67 18.16
C ASN A 111 -11.09 12.15 17.93
N ARG A 112 -10.07 13.00 17.98
CA ARG A 112 -8.67 12.61 17.65
C ARG A 112 -8.09 11.45 18.46
N ASN A 113 -8.67 11.19 19.64
CA ASN A 113 -8.24 10.10 20.52
C ASN A 113 -9.13 8.85 20.41
N GLY A 114 -10.25 8.91 19.67
CA GLY A 114 -11.23 7.83 19.51
C GLY A 114 -12.00 7.51 20.78
N ILE A 115 -12.24 8.51 21.65
CA ILE A 115 -12.79 8.30 23.00
C ILE A 115 -13.74 9.41 23.43
N VAL A 116 -14.64 9.07 24.34
CA VAL A 116 -15.51 10.02 25.05
C VAL A 116 -15.37 9.85 26.55
N TYR A 117 -15.51 10.94 27.30
CA TYR A 117 -15.51 10.91 28.76
C TYR A 117 -16.89 10.53 29.28
N LYS A 118 -16.95 9.48 30.12
CA LYS A 118 -18.13 8.98 30.83
C LYS A 118 -18.02 9.12 32.36
N GLY A 119 -16.88 9.60 32.86
CA GLY A 119 -16.69 9.82 34.29
C GLY A 119 -17.54 10.96 34.86
N LYS A 120 -17.49 11.12 36.18
CA LYS A 120 -18.25 12.18 36.88
C LYS A 120 -17.65 13.56 36.62
N GLY A 121 -18.50 14.57 36.47
CA GLY A 121 -18.11 15.98 36.33
C GLY A 121 -17.92 16.43 34.88
N ARG A 122 -17.34 17.63 34.70
CA ARG A 122 -17.16 18.23 33.37
C ARG A 122 -16.12 17.48 32.55
N ALA A 123 -16.51 17.10 31.34
CA ALA A 123 -15.61 16.50 30.36
C ALA A 123 -14.36 17.36 30.12
N PRO A 124 -13.19 16.73 29.87
CA PRO A 124 -11.99 17.47 29.55
C PRO A 124 -12.15 18.20 28.21
N ARG A 125 -11.49 19.36 28.09
CA ARG A 125 -11.35 20.12 26.83
C ARG A 125 -9.96 20.03 26.22
N ASP A 126 -9.03 19.43 26.96
CA ASP A 126 -7.62 19.35 26.57
C ASP A 126 -7.46 18.21 25.55
N LEU A 127 -6.77 18.45 24.43
CA LEU A 127 -6.50 17.41 23.42
C LEU A 127 -5.62 16.26 23.97
N ILE A 128 -4.79 16.57 24.97
CA ILE A 128 -3.90 15.61 25.63
C ILE A 128 -4.41 15.36 27.05
N LEU A 129 -4.95 14.17 27.24
CA LEU A 129 -5.55 13.72 28.49
C LEU A 129 -4.55 12.87 29.25
N ARG A 130 -4.15 13.28 30.46
CA ARG A 130 -3.15 12.54 31.25
C ARG A 130 -3.80 11.49 32.14
N ASP A 131 -3.26 10.27 32.12
CA ASP A 131 -3.70 9.20 33.02
C ASP A 131 -3.17 9.41 34.44
N MET A 132 -4.08 9.56 35.39
CA MET A 132 -3.80 9.74 36.82
C MET A 132 -3.10 8.54 37.46
N ARG A 133 -3.19 7.36 36.83
CA ARG A 133 -2.47 6.16 37.26
C ARG A 133 -0.99 6.17 36.89
N ARG A 134 -0.56 7.12 36.06
CA ARG A 134 0.80 7.25 35.52
C ARG A 134 1.33 8.67 35.64
N VAL A 135 1.32 9.22 36.85
CA VAL A 135 1.99 10.50 37.14
C VAL A 135 3.49 10.24 37.19
N GLU A 136 4.23 10.80 36.23
CA GLU A 136 5.69 10.67 36.17
C GLU A 136 6.35 12.01 35.84
N ILE A 137 7.32 12.41 36.67
CA ILE A 137 8.04 13.69 36.57
C ILE A 137 9.54 13.42 36.67
N LYS A 138 10.29 13.79 35.64
CA LYS A 138 11.75 13.76 35.59
C LYS A 138 12.32 15.01 36.25
N ILE A 139 13.33 14.78 37.07
CA ILE A 139 14.11 15.76 37.81
C ILE A 139 15.53 15.62 37.28
N ASN A 140 15.94 16.59 36.46
CA ASN A 140 17.25 16.59 35.80
C ASN A 140 18.16 17.69 36.37
N GLU A 141 17.64 18.48 37.31
CA GLU A 141 18.33 19.58 37.97
C GLU A 141 19.36 19.00 38.95
N PRO A 142 20.68 19.21 38.73
CA PRO A 142 21.73 18.64 39.56
C PRO A 142 21.71 19.15 41.00
N GLU A 143 21.23 20.37 41.22
CA GLU A 143 21.11 21.05 42.51
C GLU A 143 19.86 20.66 43.32
N ALA A 144 19.01 19.77 42.77
CA ALA A 144 17.73 19.43 43.37
C ALA A 144 17.86 18.64 44.68
N ASP A 145 17.28 19.18 45.76
CA ASP A 145 17.06 18.44 47.00
C ASP A 145 15.84 17.53 46.84
N LEU A 146 16.09 16.22 46.70
CA LEU A 146 15.05 15.21 46.53
C LEU A 146 14.17 15.01 47.78
N ASP A 147 14.64 15.41 48.96
CA ASP A 147 13.85 15.31 50.19
C ASP A 147 12.91 16.51 50.36
N SER A 148 13.15 17.62 49.65
CA SER A 148 12.24 18.77 49.55
C SER A 148 10.99 18.55 48.69
N ILE A 149 10.85 17.38 48.05
CA ILE A 149 9.74 17.09 47.14
C ILE A 149 8.40 17.16 47.86
N SER A 150 7.56 18.09 47.40
CA SER A 150 6.18 18.24 47.83
C SER A 150 5.24 17.86 46.70
N VAL A 151 4.38 16.88 46.96
CA VAL A 151 3.30 16.48 46.05
C VAL A 151 1.96 16.63 46.75
N VAL A 152 1.08 17.43 46.16
CA VAL A 152 -0.29 17.61 46.65
C VAL A 152 -1.25 17.21 45.54
N ILE A 153 -2.16 16.28 45.83
CA ILE A 153 -3.25 15.92 44.90
C ILE A 153 -4.51 16.62 45.37
N ARG A 154 -5.22 17.28 44.45
CA ARG A 154 -6.53 17.86 44.71
C ARG A 154 -7.60 17.19 43.85
N SER A 155 -8.64 16.66 44.48
CA SER A 155 -9.85 16.19 43.80
C SER A 155 -10.54 17.35 43.08
N ARG A 156 -10.89 17.19 41.80
CA ARG A 156 -11.64 18.23 41.08
C ARG A 156 -13.14 18.18 41.41
N SER A 157 -13.63 17.02 41.80
CA SER A 157 -15.03 16.78 42.14
C SER A 157 -15.34 17.29 43.56
N THR A 158 -14.54 16.91 44.56
CA THR A 158 -14.78 17.27 45.97
C THR A 158 -13.97 18.47 46.47
N LYS A 159 -13.02 18.96 45.68
CA LYS A 159 -12.04 20.03 46.05
C LYS A 159 -11.07 19.68 47.19
N GLU A 160 -11.24 18.53 47.83
CA GLU A 160 -10.35 18.00 48.87
C GLU A 160 -8.90 17.89 48.37
N LYS A 161 -7.95 18.19 49.25
CA LYS A 161 -6.50 18.08 48.99
C LYS A 161 -5.88 17.02 49.89
N LYS A 162 -4.96 16.23 49.34
CA LYS A 162 -4.10 15.31 50.09
C LYS A 162 -2.64 15.59 49.78
N VAL A 163 -1.86 15.81 50.83
CA VAL A 163 -0.39 15.82 50.73
C VAL A 163 0.07 14.36 50.63
N VAL A 164 0.80 14.05 49.57
CA VAL A 164 1.30 12.71 49.30
C VAL A 164 2.69 12.59 49.89
N ARG A 165 2.89 11.59 50.75
CA ARG A 165 4.19 11.29 51.33
C ARG A 165 5.00 10.37 50.43
N ARG A 166 6.34 10.42 50.55
CA ARG A 166 7.26 9.47 49.92
C ARG A 166 6.94 8.06 50.41
N ALA A 167 6.81 7.11 49.49
CA ALA A 167 6.57 5.72 49.84
C ALA A 167 7.86 5.09 50.41
N VAL A 168 7.74 4.35 51.50
CA VAL A 168 8.83 3.56 52.10
C VAL A 168 8.97 2.25 51.33
N ALA A 169 10.20 1.86 50.99
CA ALA A 169 10.50 0.70 50.16
C ALA A 169 10.33 -0.62 50.94
N SER A 170 9.10 -1.04 51.20
CA SER A 170 8.81 -2.31 51.88
C SER A 170 7.89 -3.20 51.05
N GLY A 171 8.37 -3.66 49.88
CA GLY A 171 7.82 -4.80 49.11
C GLY A 171 6.38 -4.70 48.56
N VAL A 172 5.54 -3.83 49.10
CA VAL A 172 4.13 -3.62 48.76
C VAL A 172 3.98 -2.19 48.28
N LYS A 173 3.30 -1.98 47.14
CA LYS A 173 3.09 -0.65 46.57
C LYS A 173 2.13 0.19 47.45
N GLY A 174 2.63 0.77 48.55
CA GLY A 174 1.89 1.66 49.44
C GLY A 174 1.27 2.89 48.77
N LYS A 175 0.43 3.62 49.51
CA LYS A 175 -0.13 4.92 49.09
C LYS A 175 0.95 5.99 49.24
N GLY A 176 1.66 6.30 48.16
CA GLY A 176 2.71 7.33 48.14
C GLY A 176 3.33 7.50 46.76
N TYR A 177 4.29 8.42 46.64
CA TYR A 177 5.12 8.56 45.45
C TYR A 177 6.47 7.84 45.63
N TYR A 178 7.05 7.37 44.53
CA TYR A 178 8.35 6.70 44.49
C TYR A 178 9.36 7.55 43.72
N ILE A 179 10.60 7.58 44.20
CA ILE A 179 11.72 8.19 43.48
C ILE A 179 12.61 7.08 42.94
N LYS A 180 12.77 7.02 41.63
CA LYS A 180 13.74 6.15 40.95
C LYS A 180 14.94 7.00 40.52
N LYS A 181 16.07 6.81 41.19
CA LYS A 181 17.36 7.42 40.81
C LYS A 181 17.96 6.69 39.60
N LYS A 182 18.45 7.43 38.61
CA LYS A 182 19.25 6.97 37.47
C LYS A 182 20.57 7.73 37.46
N LYS A 183 21.57 7.26 36.69
CA LYS A 183 22.93 7.84 36.64
C LYS A 183 22.99 9.37 36.47
N SER A 184 22.04 9.97 35.74
CA SER A 184 22.02 11.41 35.41
C SER A 184 20.68 12.10 35.67
N SER A 185 19.71 11.43 36.30
CA SER A 185 18.39 12.01 36.57
C SER A 185 17.65 11.22 37.64
N SER A 186 16.73 11.89 38.35
CA SER A 186 15.75 11.24 39.20
C SER A 186 14.37 11.27 38.55
N SER A 187 13.53 10.29 38.83
CA SER A 187 12.15 10.27 38.35
C SER A 187 11.20 9.98 39.49
N LEU A 188 10.24 10.88 39.69
CA LEU A 188 9.12 10.67 40.59
C LEU A 188 8.02 9.91 39.83
N THR A 189 7.47 8.88 40.45
CA THR A 189 6.32 8.13 39.94
C THR A 189 5.24 8.01 41.00
N LEU A 190 3.98 8.16 40.60
CA LEU A 190 2.83 8.18 41.49
C LEU A 190 1.59 7.66 40.75
N ASP A 191 0.77 6.88 41.47
CA ASP A 191 -0.58 6.52 41.08
C ASP A 191 -1.58 7.34 41.91
N ALA A 192 -2.13 8.40 41.30
CA ALA A 192 -3.05 9.30 41.97
C ALA A 192 -4.44 8.67 42.21
N SER A 193 -4.78 7.59 41.50
CA SER A 193 -6.08 6.89 41.66
C SER A 193 -6.24 6.26 43.04
N LYS A 194 -5.11 6.01 43.74
CA LYS A 194 -5.08 5.52 45.11
C LYS A 194 -5.55 6.53 46.17
N PHE A 195 -5.66 7.81 45.81
CA PHE A 195 -5.99 8.90 46.73
C PHE A 195 -7.40 9.44 46.53
N PHE A 196 -7.84 9.54 45.28
CA PHE A 196 -9.15 10.05 44.87
C PHE A 196 -9.67 9.27 43.67
N ARG A 197 -10.99 9.10 43.58
CA ARG A 197 -11.68 8.65 42.37
C ARG A 197 -12.04 9.86 41.50
N GLY A 198 -11.92 9.72 40.18
CA GLY A 198 -12.23 10.77 39.20
C GLY A 198 -11.11 11.81 39.03
N PRO A 199 -11.37 12.90 38.27
CA PRO A 199 -10.33 13.83 37.83
C PRO A 199 -9.62 14.54 38.98
N VAL A 200 -8.29 14.68 38.88
CA VAL A 200 -7.45 15.32 39.90
C VAL A 200 -6.57 16.42 39.31
N THR A 201 -6.07 17.30 40.19
CA THR A 201 -4.95 18.19 39.90
C THR A 201 -3.77 17.78 40.79
N VAL A 202 -2.63 17.47 40.20
CA VAL A 202 -1.37 17.21 40.90
C VAL A 202 -0.56 18.50 40.92
N PHE A 203 -0.20 18.93 42.12
CA PHE A 203 0.76 20.00 42.36
C PHE A 203 2.07 19.36 42.78
N PHE A 204 3.16 19.69 42.09
CA PHE A 204 4.51 19.22 42.39
C PHE A 204 5.40 20.44 42.62
N SER A 205 6.24 20.40 43.64
CA SER A 205 7.34 21.35 43.78
C SER A 205 8.57 20.69 44.38
N ILE A 206 9.74 21.18 44.01
CA ILE A 206 11.04 20.77 44.53
C ILE A 206 11.92 22.02 44.67
N LYS A 207 12.78 21.98 45.68
CA LYS A 207 13.74 23.04 46.01
C LYS A 207 15.17 22.58 45.69
N ASP A 208 16.08 23.55 45.57
CA ASP A 208 17.52 23.28 45.65
C ASP A 208 17.97 23.13 47.11
N ASN A 209 19.25 22.84 47.30
CA ASN A 209 19.88 22.72 48.61
C ASN A 209 19.85 24.04 49.43
N ASP A 210 19.66 25.19 48.78
CA ASP A 210 19.52 26.51 49.43
C ASP A 210 18.06 26.82 49.81
N GLY A 211 17.14 25.89 49.54
CA GLY A 211 15.71 26.01 49.87
C GLY A 211 14.89 26.84 48.89
N LYS A 212 15.48 27.29 47.77
CA LYS A 212 14.78 28.01 46.69
C LYS A 212 14.03 27.02 45.81
N VAL A 213 12.78 27.35 45.47
CA VAL A 213 11.95 26.50 44.61
C VAL A 213 12.46 26.55 43.17
N ILE A 214 13.07 25.47 42.70
CA ILE A 214 13.64 25.38 41.35
C ILE A 214 12.66 24.82 40.31
N LYS A 215 11.65 24.05 40.74
CA LYS A 215 10.60 23.56 39.84
C LYS A 215 9.27 23.46 40.56
N LYS A 216 8.21 23.94 39.88
CA LYS A 216 6.82 23.92 40.35
C LYS A 216 5.88 23.62 39.19
N LEU A 217 5.07 22.58 39.34
CA LEU A 217 4.15 22.10 38.31
C LEU A 217 2.72 22.01 38.85
N LYS A 218 1.74 22.26 37.97
CA LYS A 218 0.32 22.12 38.24
C LYS A 218 -0.34 21.41 37.06
N LEU A 219 -0.60 20.12 37.23
CA LEU A 219 -0.97 19.23 36.13
C LEU A 219 -2.34 18.62 36.39
N ARG A 220 -3.17 18.55 35.35
CA ARG A 220 -4.48 17.88 35.38
C ARG A 220 -4.34 16.44 34.92
N TYR A 221 -5.02 15.53 35.62
CA TYR A 221 -5.05 14.10 35.33
C TYR A 221 -6.48 13.55 35.46
N TYR A 222 -6.75 12.47 34.74
CA TYR A 222 -8.03 11.77 34.64
C TYR A 222 -7.81 10.26 34.79
N ASP A 223 -8.81 9.49 35.22
CA ASP A 223 -8.74 8.03 35.15
C ASP A 223 -9.07 7.59 33.72
N HIS A 224 -8.24 6.77 33.07
CA HIS A 224 -8.58 6.26 31.74
C HIS A 224 -9.81 5.35 31.75
N LEU A 225 -10.17 4.78 32.92
CA LEU A 225 -11.42 4.03 33.08
C LEU A 225 -12.68 4.91 33.02
N ASP A 226 -12.54 6.23 33.15
CA ASP A 226 -13.63 7.18 32.97
C ASP A 226 -13.89 7.48 31.48
N PHE A 227 -13.23 6.77 30.56
CA PHE A 227 -13.38 6.96 29.12
C PHE A 227 -13.78 5.67 28.44
N GLU A 228 -14.55 5.82 27.36
CA GLU A 228 -14.96 4.73 26.50
C GLU A 228 -14.57 5.04 25.05
N PHE A 229 -14.40 3.99 24.25
CA PHE A 229 -14.28 4.12 22.80
C PHE A 229 -15.49 4.85 22.22
N SER A 230 -15.23 5.75 21.27
CA SER A 230 -16.27 6.46 20.51
C SER A 230 -15.88 6.57 19.04
N GLU A 231 -16.86 6.40 18.17
CA GLU A 231 -16.73 6.65 16.72
C GLU A 231 -16.93 8.13 16.38
N THR A 232 -17.71 8.85 17.19
CA THR A 232 -18.23 10.19 16.90
C THR A 232 -17.74 11.28 17.85
N GLY A 233 -16.79 10.97 18.72
CA GLY A 233 -16.25 11.96 19.66
C GLY A 233 -17.27 12.57 20.63
N PRO A 234 -16.85 13.64 21.35
CA PRO A 234 -17.69 14.37 22.29
C PRO A 234 -18.88 15.14 21.70
N ASP A 235 -18.78 15.66 20.47
CA ASP A 235 -19.86 16.41 19.81
C ASP A 235 -20.95 15.52 19.20
N GLY A 236 -20.72 14.21 19.13
CA GLY A 236 -21.66 13.25 18.55
C GLY A 236 -21.61 13.19 17.02
N VAL A 237 -20.64 13.83 16.39
CA VAL A 237 -20.43 13.86 14.94
C VAL A 237 -19.18 13.05 14.59
N ALA A 238 -19.31 12.14 13.63
CA ALA A 238 -18.17 11.37 13.15
C ALA A 238 -17.09 12.29 12.52
N ASP A 239 -15.83 12.14 12.95
CA ASP A 239 -14.67 12.84 12.38
C ASP A 239 -14.39 12.44 10.91
N ASP A 240 -15.07 11.41 10.40
CA ASP A 240 -15.02 10.86 9.05
C ASP A 240 -16.41 10.84 8.39
N LYS A 241 -17.31 11.73 8.82
CA LYS A 241 -18.70 11.79 8.35
C LYS A 241 -18.81 11.96 6.83
N ILE A 242 -18.01 12.85 6.23
CA ILE A 242 -18.07 13.11 4.78
C ILE A 242 -17.56 11.89 4.02
N LEU A 243 -16.48 11.25 4.47
CA LEU A 243 -16.04 9.96 3.93
C LEU A 243 -17.16 8.90 4.00
N GLU A 244 -17.85 8.78 5.14
CA GLU A 244 -18.95 7.84 5.29
C GLU A 244 -20.08 8.14 4.28
N GLU A 245 -20.53 9.39 4.20
CA GLU A 245 -21.67 9.79 3.38
C GLU A 245 -21.38 9.79 1.86
N ASP A 246 -20.17 10.17 1.43
CA ASP A 246 -19.80 10.28 0.02
C ASP A 246 -19.16 9.00 -0.56
N VAL A 247 -18.64 8.10 0.29
CA VAL A 247 -17.95 6.89 -0.17
C VAL A 247 -18.48 5.61 0.50
N LEU A 248 -18.37 5.47 1.82
CA LEU A 248 -18.54 4.17 2.46
C LEU A 248 -20.01 3.70 2.51
N ILE A 249 -20.95 4.61 2.77
CA ILE A 249 -22.39 4.34 2.72
C ILE A 249 -22.82 4.01 1.29
N PRO A 250 -22.52 4.81 0.24
CA PRO A 250 -22.86 4.46 -1.14
C PRO A 250 -22.31 3.09 -1.57
N VAL A 251 -21.09 2.73 -1.14
CA VAL A 251 -20.50 1.41 -1.44
C VAL A 251 -21.28 0.30 -0.74
N ARG A 252 -21.64 0.48 0.55
CA ARG A 252 -22.47 -0.51 1.28
C ARG A 252 -23.85 -0.66 0.66
N GLU A 253 -24.52 0.45 0.37
CA GLU A 253 -25.83 0.47 -0.31
C GLU A 253 -25.75 -0.31 -1.63
N PHE A 254 -24.72 -0.08 -2.44
CA PHE A 254 -24.54 -0.80 -3.71
C PHE A 254 -24.30 -2.31 -3.51
N LEU A 255 -23.46 -2.68 -2.54
CA LEU A 255 -23.10 -4.07 -2.27
C LEU A 255 -24.25 -4.88 -1.64
N GLU A 256 -25.16 -4.21 -0.95
CA GLU A 256 -26.29 -4.81 -0.22
C GLU A 256 -27.62 -4.71 -0.95
N ASP A 257 -27.72 -3.93 -2.03
CA ASP A 257 -28.95 -3.80 -2.81
C ASP A 257 -29.32 -5.15 -3.45
N PRO A 258 -30.48 -5.75 -3.11
CA PRO A 258 -30.95 -6.99 -3.72
C PRO A 258 -31.07 -6.91 -5.24
N LYS A 259 -31.22 -5.72 -5.83
CA LYS A 259 -31.25 -5.51 -7.29
C LYS A 259 -29.90 -5.76 -7.96
N ASN A 260 -28.81 -5.65 -7.20
CA ASN A 260 -27.45 -5.92 -7.68
C ASN A 260 -27.01 -7.36 -7.39
N ALA A 261 -27.82 -8.16 -6.68
CA ALA A 261 -27.51 -9.53 -6.32
C ALA A 261 -27.30 -10.42 -7.57
N LEU A 262 -26.56 -11.51 -7.39
CA LEU A 262 -26.45 -12.56 -8.39
C LEU A 262 -27.81 -13.21 -8.66
N PRO A 263 -28.03 -13.88 -9.81
CA PRO A 263 -29.25 -14.64 -10.08
C PRO A 263 -29.60 -15.68 -9.01
N SER A 264 -28.61 -16.15 -8.24
CA SER A 264 -28.78 -17.05 -7.10
C SER A 264 -29.33 -16.39 -5.83
N GLY A 265 -29.50 -15.06 -5.82
CA GLY A 265 -29.87 -14.27 -4.64
C GLY A 265 -28.69 -13.89 -3.74
N VAL A 266 -27.46 -14.33 -4.07
CA VAL A 266 -26.26 -13.96 -3.30
C VAL A 266 -25.95 -12.47 -3.50
N LEU A 267 -25.86 -11.72 -2.40
CA LEU A 267 -25.55 -10.30 -2.42
C LEU A 267 -24.10 -10.05 -2.86
N LEU A 268 -23.86 -8.87 -3.46
CA LEU A 268 -22.53 -8.51 -3.91
C LEU A 268 -21.54 -8.37 -2.76
N LYS A 269 -21.99 -7.98 -1.56
CA LYS A 269 -21.12 -7.96 -0.38
C LYS A 269 -20.41 -9.29 -0.20
N ASP A 270 -21.07 -10.42 -0.43
CA ASP A 270 -20.54 -11.78 -0.20
C ASP A 270 -19.84 -12.37 -1.43
N HIS A 271 -20.15 -11.86 -2.63
CA HIS A 271 -19.56 -12.30 -3.90
C HIS A 271 -18.25 -11.56 -4.26
N ILE A 272 -18.21 -10.25 -4.05
CA ILE A 272 -17.07 -9.40 -4.42
C ILE A 272 -15.86 -9.74 -3.56
N LEU A 273 -14.72 -9.98 -4.19
CA LEU A 273 -13.44 -10.21 -3.51
C LEU A 273 -12.57 -8.94 -3.51
N TYR A 274 -12.63 -8.17 -4.60
CA TYR A 274 -11.74 -7.04 -4.82
C TYR A 274 -12.49 -5.74 -5.08
N ILE A 275 -11.99 -4.67 -4.48
CA ILE A 275 -12.41 -3.29 -4.78
C ILE A 275 -11.25 -2.58 -5.45
N VAL A 276 -11.48 -2.07 -6.67
CA VAL A 276 -10.51 -1.29 -7.43
C VAL A 276 -10.87 0.18 -7.34
N VAL A 277 -9.97 0.98 -6.79
CA VAL A 277 -10.11 2.45 -6.77
C VAL A 277 -9.38 3.01 -7.98
N VAL A 278 -10.07 3.69 -8.90
CA VAL A 278 -9.41 4.23 -10.10
C VAL A 278 -8.98 5.69 -9.94
N ARG A 279 -8.11 6.15 -10.85
CA ARG A 279 -7.68 7.54 -11.00
C ARG A 279 -8.82 8.54 -10.82
N GLY A 280 -8.56 9.61 -10.08
CA GLY A 280 -9.53 10.68 -9.81
C GLY A 280 -10.26 10.54 -8.48
N MET A 281 -10.16 9.38 -7.83
CA MET A 281 -10.59 9.21 -6.43
C MET A 281 -9.54 9.79 -5.47
N PRO A 282 -9.95 10.35 -4.30
CA PRO A 282 -9.02 10.79 -3.27
C PRO A 282 -8.09 9.67 -2.82
N PHE A 283 -6.85 10.01 -2.45
CA PHE A 283 -5.87 9.05 -1.94
C PHE A 283 -6.01 8.80 -0.44
N SER A 284 -6.62 9.73 0.28
CA SER A 284 -6.73 9.65 1.73
C SER A 284 -8.01 10.29 2.27
N ALA A 285 -8.32 9.98 3.51
CA ALA A 285 -9.38 10.59 4.30
C ALA A 285 -8.89 10.72 5.74
N ARG A 286 -9.75 11.15 6.68
CA ARG A 286 -9.42 11.03 8.11
C ARG A 286 -9.19 9.57 8.49
N GLY A 287 -8.26 9.36 9.42
CA GLY A 287 -8.03 8.05 10.03
C GLY A 287 -9.31 7.52 10.69
N VAL A 288 -9.37 6.21 10.95
CA VAL A 288 -10.59 5.61 11.53
C VAL A 288 -10.90 6.24 12.88
N PHE A 289 -12.11 6.82 12.98
CA PHE A 289 -12.61 7.59 14.12
C PHE A 289 -11.80 8.86 14.43
N GLY A 290 -11.21 9.48 13.42
CA GLY A 290 -10.39 10.70 13.60
C GLY A 290 -9.01 10.47 14.22
N ILE A 291 -8.65 9.21 14.51
CA ILE A 291 -7.43 8.87 15.26
C ILE A 291 -6.17 9.19 14.46
N GLU A 292 -5.22 9.87 15.10
CA GLU A 292 -3.89 10.17 14.54
C GLU A 292 -2.99 8.90 14.50
N ARG A 293 -2.42 8.56 13.32
CA ARG A 293 -2.00 7.19 12.95
C ARG A 293 -0.77 6.95 12.07
N GLY A 294 -0.30 7.92 11.30
CA GLY A 294 0.97 7.84 10.53
C GLY A 294 2.23 7.92 11.39
N ALA A 295 3.36 8.52 11.04
CA ALA A 295 4.52 8.68 11.90
C ALA A 295 5.26 9.88 11.33
N THR A 296 5.23 10.99 12.04
CA THR A 296 5.73 12.24 11.51
C THR A 296 7.24 12.28 11.64
N VAL A 297 7.87 13.36 11.16
CA VAL A 297 9.26 13.66 11.56
C VAL A 297 9.40 13.76 13.09
N ASN A 298 8.28 13.91 13.81
CA ASN A 298 8.23 13.90 15.26
C ASN A 298 7.88 12.49 15.78
N ARG A 299 8.84 11.84 16.43
CA ARG A 299 8.66 10.54 17.11
C ARG A 299 7.42 10.55 18.02
N GLY A 300 6.44 9.69 17.73
CA GLY A 300 5.21 9.51 18.53
C GLY A 300 4.06 10.44 18.17
N ASP A 301 4.25 11.33 17.19
CA ASP A 301 3.16 11.97 16.46
C ASP A 301 2.99 11.19 15.16
N HIS A 302 1.75 10.88 14.86
CA HIS A 302 1.38 9.95 13.83
C HIS A 302 0.57 10.70 12.73
N GLY A 303 0.02 11.90 12.96
CA GLY A 303 -0.73 12.63 11.92
C GLY A 303 -2.11 11.99 11.60
N SER A 304 -3.07 12.78 11.11
CA SER A 304 -4.51 12.45 11.21
C SER A 304 -5.17 11.77 10.00
N ARG A 305 -4.42 11.41 8.96
CA ARG A 305 -4.99 10.88 7.71
C ARG A 305 -4.68 9.41 7.50
N GLY A 306 -5.65 8.70 6.92
CA GLY A 306 -5.52 7.32 6.46
C GLY A 306 -5.71 7.19 4.95
N SER A 307 -5.21 6.12 4.34
CA SER A 307 -5.47 5.77 2.94
C SER A 307 -6.96 5.46 2.73
N LEU A 308 -7.51 5.88 1.59
CA LEU A 308 -8.90 5.56 1.23
C LEU A 308 -9.11 4.05 1.06
N GLU A 309 -8.12 3.38 0.47
CA GLU A 309 -8.13 1.93 0.22
C GLU A 309 -8.32 1.14 1.52
N GLN A 310 -7.67 1.57 2.60
CA GLN A 310 -7.89 0.96 3.91
C GLN A 310 -9.37 1.07 4.35
N ARG A 311 -9.95 2.25 4.22
CA ARG A 311 -11.32 2.49 4.70
C ARG A 311 -12.31 1.59 4.00
N LEU A 312 -12.06 1.34 2.71
CA LEU A 312 -12.79 0.34 1.93
C LEU A 312 -12.44 -1.10 2.32
N GLN A 313 -11.17 -1.41 2.61
CA GLN A 313 -10.74 -2.73 3.04
C GLN A 313 -11.42 -3.17 4.34
N THR A 314 -11.66 -2.21 5.25
CA THR A 314 -12.26 -2.43 6.58
C THR A 314 -13.74 -2.05 6.67
N LEU A 315 -14.42 -1.98 5.51
CA LEU A 315 -15.81 -1.52 5.39
C LEU A 315 -16.80 -2.25 6.32
N TYR A 316 -16.55 -3.54 6.57
CA TYR A 316 -17.41 -4.42 7.37
C TYR A 316 -16.78 -4.86 8.70
N TYR A 317 -15.75 -4.14 9.16
CA TYR A 317 -15.19 -4.41 10.48
C TYR A 317 -16.19 -3.98 11.55
N ASP A 318 -16.54 -4.90 12.44
CA ASP A 318 -17.42 -4.61 13.56
C ASP A 318 -16.66 -3.89 14.69
N TRP A 319 -16.54 -2.59 14.53
CA TRP A 319 -15.87 -1.71 15.49
C TRP A 319 -16.62 -1.56 16.82
N LYS A 320 -17.88 -2.00 16.91
CA LYS A 320 -18.69 -1.92 18.14
C LYS A 320 -18.72 -3.21 18.94
N GLY A 321 -18.58 -4.37 18.28
CA GLY A 321 -18.47 -5.66 18.92
C GLY A 321 -17.04 -6.18 18.95
N MET A 322 -16.73 -7.18 18.13
CA MET A 322 -15.53 -7.99 18.31
C MET A 322 -14.21 -7.21 18.13
N LEU A 323 -14.19 -6.21 17.26
CA LEU A 323 -12.99 -5.40 17.01
C LEU A 323 -12.94 -4.11 17.84
N ARG A 324 -13.83 -3.96 18.84
CA ARG A 324 -13.91 -2.76 19.68
C ARG A 324 -12.54 -2.38 20.27
N PRO A 325 -12.01 -1.20 19.90
CA PRO A 325 -10.75 -0.72 20.43
C PRO A 325 -10.79 -0.52 21.95
N SER A 326 -9.78 -1.02 22.65
CA SER A 326 -9.66 -0.76 24.10
C SER A 326 -9.11 0.64 24.36
N VAL A 327 -9.60 1.30 25.40
CA VAL A 327 -9.01 2.55 25.91
C VAL A 327 -7.76 2.22 26.72
N VAL A 328 -6.67 2.92 26.45
CA VAL A 328 -5.35 2.71 27.03
C VAL A 328 -4.68 4.04 27.36
N SER A 329 -3.66 3.98 28.22
CA SER A 329 -2.75 5.09 28.48
C SER A 329 -1.42 4.88 27.74
N MET A 330 -1.14 5.72 26.75
CA MET A 330 0.02 5.61 25.87
C MET A 330 1.05 6.70 26.15
N SER A 331 2.31 6.31 26.38
CA SER A 331 3.40 7.28 26.59
C SER A 331 3.66 8.11 25.35
N MET A 332 3.90 9.40 25.53
CA MET A 332 4.27 10.35 24.48
C MET A 332 5.74 10.77 24.63
N ALA A 333 6.50 10.71 23.54
CA ALA A 333 7.92 11.09 23.57
C ALA A 333 8.13 12.61 23.77
N LYS A 334 7.19 13.45 23.32
CA LYS A 334 7.23 14.93 23.41
C LYS A 334 5.84 15.55 23.62
N GLY A 335 5.29 15.46 24.83
CA GLY A 335 4.05 16.16 25.20
C GLY A 335 4.29 17.63 25.65
N PRO A 336 3.21 18.42 25.82
CA PRO A 336 3.26 19.87 26.07
C PRO A 336 4.07 20.27 27.30
N ASP A 337 4.10 19.42 28.33
CA ASP A 337 4.84 19.68 29.57
C ASP A 337 6.18 18.93 29.68
N SER A 338 6.66 18.35 28.57
CA SER A 338 7.92 17.57 28.61
C SER A 338 9.13 18.44 28.91
N VAL A 339 9.09 19.73 28.53
CA VAL A 339 10.12 20.72 28.89
C VAL A 339 10.21 20.88 30.41
N GLY A 340 9.09 20.81 31.12
CA GLY A 340 9.04 20.81 32.58
C GLY A 340 9.44 19.48 33.24
N GLY A 341 9.90 18.50 32.45
CA GLY A 341 10.27 17.16 32.91
C GLY A 341 9.09 16.18 33.00
N VAL A 342 7.86 16.56 32.62
CA VAL A 342 6.70 15.67 32.72
C VAL A 342 6.75 14.58 31.65
N VAL A 343 6.63 13.33 32.06
CA VAL A 343 6.39 12.23 31.12
C VAL A 343 4.89 12.18 30.83
N ASN A 344 4.51 12.62 29.64
CA ASN A 344 3.12 12.68 29.24
C ASN A 344 2.63 11.29 28.80
N TYR A 345 1.46 10.90 29.31
CA TYR A 345 0.74 9.70 28.86
C TYR A 345 -0.64 10.13 28.37
N ALA A 346 -0.95 9.92 27.09
CA ALA A 346 -2.26 10.24 26.53
C ALA A 346 -3.25 9.09 26.78
N ILE A 347 -4.44 9.41 27.25
CA ILE A 347 -5.60 8.51 27.23
C ILE A 347 -6.16 8.50 25.80
N THR A 348 -6.20 7.33 25.19
CA THR A 348 -6.59 7.13 23.79
C THR A 348 -6.95 5.66 23.58
N THR A 349 -7.30 5.22 22.37
CA THR A 349 -7.51 3.80 22.09
C THR A 349 -6.26 3.10 21.60
N THR A 350 -6.27 1.76 21.63
CA THR A 350 -5.23 0.92 21.02
C THR A 350 -5.01 1.21 19.54
N MET A 351 -5.96 1.87 18.87
CA MET A 351 -5.90 2.25 17.46
C MET A 351 -5.00 3.46 17.19
N ARG A 352 -4.36 4.03 18.21
CA ARG A 352 -3.22 4.93 18.01
C ARG A 352 -1.94 4.16 17.69
N ARG A 353 -1.91 2.85 17.93
CA ARG A 353 -0.85 1.95 17.46
C ARG A 353 -1.26 1.38 16.12
N SER A 354 -0.26 1.11 15.30
CA SER A 354 -0.46 0.42 14.02
C SER A 354 -1.08 -0.96 14.23
N GLN A 355 -2.07 -1.27 13.40
CA GLN A 355 -2.76 -2.56 13.38
C GLN A 355 -1.89 -3.60 12.72
N THR A 356 -1.49 -4.63 13.46
CA THR A 356 -0.60 -5.69 12.97
C THR A 356 -1.15 -7.09 13.16
N GLY A 357 -0.86 -7.93 12.18
CA GLY A 357 -1.01 -9.38 12.29
C GLY A 357 -2.43 -9.88 12.05
N GLN A 358 -2.63 -11.17 12.33
CA GLN A 358 -3.85 -11.90 11.99
C GLN A 358 -5.12 -11.38 12.68
N ARG A 359 -4.99 -10.70 13.82
CA ARG A 359 -6.12 -10.01 14.45
C ARG A 359 -6.73 -8.94 13.54
N TRP A 360 -5.91 -8.31 12.70
CA TRP A 360 -6.30 -7.19 11.85
C TRP A 360 -6.40 -7.54 10.38
N ASN A 361 -5.58 -8.46 9.91
CA ASN A 361 -5.66 -9.02 8.57
C ASN A 361 -5.81 -10.54 8.73
N PRO A 362 -7.05 -11.08 8.75
CA PRO A 362 -7.28 -12.49 9.04
C PRO A 362 -6.68 -13.43 7.99
N TYR A 363 -6.36 -12.91 6.80
CA TYR A 363 -5.77 -13.66 5.68
C TYR A 363 -4.24 -13.69 5.72
N MET A 364 -3.61 -12.95 6.64
CA MET A 364 -2.16 -12.81 6.66
C MET A 364 -1.47 -14.18 6.83
N HIS A 365 -0.52 -14.45 5.93
CA HIS A 365 0.33 -15.63 6.00
C HIS A 365 1.07 -15.69 7.33
N LYS A 366 1.15 -16.89 7.92
CA LYS A 366 1.75 -17.11 9.25
C LYS A 366 3.20 -16.63 9.33
N ASP A 367 3.94 -16.83 8.24
CA ASP A 367 5.35 -16.42 8.15
C ASP A 367 5.60 -15.04 7.54
N ALA A 368 4.55 -14.27 7.28
CA ALA A 368 4.72 -12.90 6.83
C ALA A 368 5.58 -12.14 7.84
N TYR A 369 6.71 -11.61 7.37
CA TYR A 369 7.63 -10.81 8.17
C TYR A 369 8.33 -11.53 9.32
N THR A 370 8.42 -12.86 9.29
CA THR A 370 9.22 -13.62 10.28
C THR A 370 10.67 -13.15 10.35
N TYR A 371 11.25 -12.73 9.22
CA TYR A 371 12.62 -12.21 9.12
C TYR A 371 12.89 -10.97 9.97
N ILE A 372 11.86 -10.24 10.39
CA ILE A 372 12.01 -9.08 11.27
C ILE A 372 12.39 -9.53 12.70
N ARG A 373 12.01 -10.76 13.09
CA ARG A 373 12.37 -11.30 14.41
C ARG A 373 13.82 -11.78 14.40
N ARG A 374 14.62 -11.30 15.36
CA ARG A 374 16.00 -11.78 15.55
C ARG A 374 15.97 -13.28 15.86
N GLY A 375 16.82 -14.05 15.16
CA GLY A 375 16.91 -15.50 15.33
C GLY A 375 15.70 -16.28 14.79
N ALA A 376 14.87 -15.67 13.94
CA ALA A 376 13.78 -16.38 13.30
C ALA A 376 14.32 -17.56 12.47
N SER A 377 13.62 -18.69 12.54
CA SER A 377 13.80 -19.80 11.62
C SER A 377 13.54 -19.36 10.17
N GLN A 378 14.01 -20.15 9.21
CA GLN A 378 13.60 -19.98 7.82
C GLN A 378 12.07 -20.07 7.71
N PRO A 379 11.43 -19.32 6.79
CA PRO A 379 10.01 -19.43 6.54
C PRO A 379 9.63 -20.85 6.12
N VAL A 380 8.57 -21.36 6.73
CA VAL A 380 7.89 -22.59 6.34
C VAL A 380 6.90 -22.28 5.24
N PHE A 381 6.83 -23.18 4.28
CA PHE A 381 5.83 -23.10 3.23
C PHE A 381 4.48 -23.63 3.73
N TYR A 382 3.45 -22.81 3.62
CA TYR A 382 2.06 -23.20 3.85
C TYR A 382 1.31 -23.20 2.52
N GLN A 383 0.35 -24.10 2.35
CA GLN A 383 -0.64 -23.95 1.31
C GLN A 383 -1.83 -23.19 1.89
N LEU A 384 -1.92 -21.90 1.56
CA LEU A 384 -3.12 -21.13 1.87
C LEU A 384 -4.22 -21.45 0.86
N PRO A 385 -5.50 -21.59 1.28
CA PRO A 385 -6.61 -21.70 0.36
C PRO A 385 -6.82 -20.40 -0.43
N PRO A 386 -7.52 -20.42 -1.58
CA PRO A 386 -7.92 -19.21 -2.29
C PRO A 386 -8.65 -18.22 -1.37
N LEU A 387 -8.53 -16.91 -1.64
CA LEU A 387 -9.15 -15.87 -0.81
C LEU A 387 -10.65 -16.09 -0.62
N ARG A 388 -11.37 -16.51 -1.66
CA ARG A 388 -12.79 -16.87 -1.59
C ARG A 388 -13.07 -17.89 -0.48
N ILE A 389 -12.29 -18.96 -0.43
CA ILE A 389 -12.45 -20.02 0.57
C ILE A 389 -11.98 -19.54 1.94
N GLN A 390 -10.89 -18.78 2.00
CA GLN A 390 -10.44 -18.17 3.26
C GLN A 390 -11.55 -17.31 3.88
N ARG A 391 -12.26 -16.54 3.05
CA ARG A 391 -13.35 -15.66 3.49
C ARG A 391 -14.50 -16.41 4.16
N GLU A 392 -14.83 -17.61 3.67
CA GLU A 392 -15.86 -18.48 4.27
C GLU A 392 -15.47 -18.95 5.68
N LEU A 393 -14.18 -18.93 6.03
CA LEU A 393 -13.66 -19.33 7.34
C LEU A 393 -13.46 -18.15 8.31
N VAL A 394 -13.62 -16.91 7.84
CA VAL A 394 -13.47 -15.71 8.67
C VAL A 394 -14.79 -15.38 9.36
N PRO A 395 -14.81 -15.11 10.68
CA PRO A 395 -16.03 -14.73 11.38
C PRO A 395 -16.71 -13.49 10.77
N GLU A 396 -18.04 -13.46 10.86
CA GLU A 396 -18.82 -12.29 10.51
C GLU A 396 -18.33 -11.06 11.31
N GLY A 397 -18.20 -9.91 10.64
CA GLY A 397 -17.65 -8.69 11.25
C GLY A 397 -16.11 -8.58 11.27
N GLN A 398 -15.38 -9.53 10.67
CA GLN A 398 -13.91 -9.49 10.54
C GLN A 398 -13.39 -9.64 9.10
N PHE A 399 -14.27 -9.77 8.10
CA PHE A 399 -13.82 -9.94 6.73
C PHE A 399 -13.34 -8.61 6.12
N ALA A 400 -12.27 -8.69 5.32
CA ALA A 400 -11.72 -7.58 4.56
C ALA A 400 -11.77 -7.86 3.05
N TYR A 401 -11.92 -6.80 2.25
CA TYR A 401 -11.77 -6.85 0.79
C TYR A 401 -10.30 -6.70 0.39
N GLY A 402 -9.89 -7.30 -0.73
CA GLY A 402 -8.61 -6.92 -1.35
C GLY A 402 -8.80 -5.60 -2.08
N VAL A 403 -8.15 -4.53 -1.61
CA VAL A 403 -8.32 -3.20 -2.19
C VAL A 403 -7.02 -2.72 -2.80
N THR A 404 -7.06 -2.38 -4.09
CA THR A 404 -5.92 -1.80 -4.81
C THR A 404 -6.36 -0.59 -5.60
N ARG A 405 -5.37 0.15 -6.09
CA ARG A 405 -5.57 1.32 -6.94
C ARG A 405 -5.04 1.09 -8.35
N ILE A 406 -5.78 1.59 -9.34
CA ILE A 406 -5.29 1.78 -10.71
C ILE A 406 -5.11 3.29 -10.92
N ASP A 407 -3.86 3.74 -10.88
CA ASP A 407 -3.52 5.16 -11.07
C ASP A 407 -2.17 5.32 -11.75
N GLY A 408 -1.99 6.45 -12.42
CA GLY A 408 -0.80 6.77 -13.18
C GLY A 408 -0.43 8.23 -13.02
N VAL A 409 0.68 8.67 -13.61
CA VAL A 409 0.95 10.12 -13.70
C VAL A 409 -0.11 10.80 -14.56
N ASP A 410 -0.55 10.12 -15.60
CA ASP A 410 -1.62 10.50 -16.49
C ASP A 410 -2.59 9.32 -16.70
N PHE A 411 -3.65 9.57 -17.46
CA PHE A 411 -4.66 8.59 -17.82
C PHE A 411 -4.08 7.39 -18.58
N SER A 412 -3.15 7.64 -19.51
CA SER A 412 -2.46 6.60 -20.27
C SER A 412 -1.62 5.68 -19.38
N GLY A 413 -0.96 6.24 -18.37
CA GLY A 413 -0.20 5.48 -17.37
C GLY A 413 -1.08 4.59 -16.50
N ALA A 414 -2.30 5.02 -16.18
CA ALA A 414 -3.26 4.20 -15.44
C ALA A 414 -3.76 3.02 -16.29
N LYS A 415 -4.10 3.24 -17.57
CA LYS A 415 -4.43 2.15 -18.51
C LYS A 415 -3.30 1.15 -18.67
N ARG A 416 -2.05 1.64 -18.76
CA ARG A 416 -0.86 0.80 -18.90
C ARG A 416 -0.73 -0.23 -17.78
N ILE A 417 -1.12 0.08 -16.54
CA ILE A 417 -1.09 -0.91 -15.45
C ILE A 417 -1.99 -2.10 -15.76
N ILE A 418 -3.19 -1.84 -16.30
CA ILE A 418 -4.14 -2.88 -16.69
C ILE A 418 -3.56 -3.72 -17.84
N ASP A 419 -3.06 -3.05 -18.87
CA ASP A 419 -2.49 -3.69 -20.07
C ASP A 419 -1.28 -4.56 -19.71
N TYR A 420 -0.37 -4.03 -18.86
CA TYR A 420 0.80 -4.75 -18.38
C TYR A 420 0.40 -5.95 -17.50
N SER A 421 -0.66 -5.82 -16.70
CA SER A 421 -1.16 -6.90 -15.85
C SER A 421 -1.77 -8.04 -16.66
N LEU A 422 -2.50 -7.71 -17.73
CA LEU A 422 -3.01 -8.69 -18.69
C LEU A 422 -1.87 -9.39 -19.43
N TYR A 423 -0.92 -8.61 -19.96
CA TYR A 423 0.24 -9.14 -20.67
C TYR A 423 1.05 -10.07 -19.76
N ALA A 424 1.36 -9.65 -18.53
CA ALA A 424 2.07 -10.48 -17.57
C ALA A 424 1.30 -11.76 -17.20
N SER A 425 -0.03 -11.68 -17.08
CA SER A 425 -0.83 -12.87 -16.75
C SER A 425 -0.74 -13.97 -17.81
N LYS A 426 -0.52 -13.62 -19.09
CA LYS A 426 -0.38 -14.57 -20.20
C LYS A 426 1.08 -14.91 -20.51
N TYR A 427 1.95 -13.90 -20.52
CA TYR A 427 3.29 -14.01 -21.09
C TYR A 427 4.44 -13.80 -20.09
N LEU A 428 4.19 -13.68 -18.78
CA LEU A 428 5.29 -13.51 -17.84
C LEU A 428 6.14 -14.79 -17.75
N ARG A 429 7.38 -14.71 -18.23
CA ARG A 429 8.41 -15.73 -18.07
C ARG A 429 9.79 -15.06 -17.99
N PRO A 430 10.84 -15.73 -17.50
CA PRO A 430 12.18 -15.16 -17.47
C PRO A 430 12.69 -14.71 -18.84
N GLU A 431 12.28 -15.41 -19.90
CA GLU A 431 12.64 -15.09 -21.28
C GLU A 431 12.10 -13.74 -21.77
N ILE A 432 11.25 -13.03 -21.02
CA ILE A 432 10.87 -11.64 -21.33
C ILE A 432 12.06 -10.68 -21.23
N ASP A 433 13.08 -11.02 -20.45
CA ASP A 433 14.32 -10.26 -20.36
C ASP A 433 15.27 -10.64 -21.50
N CYS A 434 15.72 -9.67 -22.30
CA CYS A 434 16.58 -9.95 -23.44
C CYS A 434 17.90 -10.61 -23.05
N ARG A 435 18.38 -10.41 -21.80
CA ARG A 435 19.66 -10.98 -21.33
C ARG A 435 19.52 -12.48 -21.10
N VAL A 436 18.35 -12.91 -20.63
CA VAL A 436 18.02 -14.33 -20.51
C VAL A 436 17.96 -14.96 -21.89
N ARG A 437 17.33 -14.31 -22.88
CA ARG A 437 17.29 -14.80 -24.27
C ARG A 437 18.68 -14.90 -24.88
N ALA A 438 19.54 -13.91 -24.69
CA ALA A 438 20.92 -13.92 -25.17
C ALA A 438 21.72 -15.08 -24.55
N ALA A 439 21.66 -15.25 -23.22
CA ALA A 439 22.34 -16.34 -22.52
C ALA A 439 21.83 -17.74 -22.90
N LEU A 440 20.55 -17.85 -23.28
CA LEU A 440 20.00 -19.09 -23.83
C LEU A 440 20.51 -19.35 -25.25
N ALA A 441 20.56 -18.32 -26.10
CA ALA A 441 21.04 -18.42 -27.47
C ALA A 441 22.52 -18.85 -27.54
N GLU A 442 23.38 -18.31 -26.66
CA GLU A 442 24.78 -18.75 -26.50
C GLU A 442 24.91 -20.24 -26.17
N LYS A 443 23.91 -20.81 -25.48
CA LYS A 443 23.83 -22.23 -25.12
C LYS A 443 23.08 -23.08 -26.14
N GLY A 444 22.73 -22.52 -27.31
CA GLY A 444 21.92 -23.19 -28.33
C GLY A 444 20.48 -23.50 -27.89
N LYS A 445 19.96 -22.80 -26.87
CA LYS A 445 18.62 -23.00 -26.32
C LYS A 445 17.70 -21.84 -26.71
N LYS A 446 16.41 -22.15 -26.92
CA LYS A 446 15.38 -21.14 -27.24
C LYS A 446 14.49 -20.77 -26.06
N LYS A 447 14.50 -21.58 -25.00
CA LYS A 447 13.68 -21.41 -23.80
C LYS A 447 14.32 -22.07 -22.59
N ILE A 448 13.92 -21.63 -21.40
CA ILE A 448 14.16 -22.36 -20.17
C ILE A 448 13.28 -23.61 -20.18
N ALA A 449 13.92 -24.77 -20.09
CA ALA A 449 13.22 -26.04 -19.97
C ALA A 449 12.55 -26.15 -18.58
N ASP A 450 11.30 -26.62 -18.60
CA ASP A 450 10.54 -27.10 -17.45
C ASP A 450 10.46 -26.14 -16.25
N LEU A 451 9.74 -25.01 -16.43
CA LEU A 451 9.44 -24.09 -15.32
C LEU A 451 8.65 -24.77 -14.20
N THR A 452 7.80 -25.75 -14.53
CA THR A 452 7.05 -26.54 -13.56
C THR A 452 7.98 -27.30 -12.63
N GLU A 453 8.98 -27.97 -13.19
CA GLU A 453 10.03 -28.66 -12.42
C GLU A 453 10.89 -27.70 -11.61
N ARG A 454 11.24 -26.54 -12.16
CA ARG A 454 11.99 -25.52 -11.40
C ARG A 454 11.20 -24.98 -10.21
N MET A 455 9.90 -24.74 -10.38
CA MET A 455 9.01 -24.37 -9.27
C MET A 455 8.96 -25.47 -8.21
N ARG A 456 8.85 -26.74 -8.63
CA ARG A 456 8.87 -27.89 -7.71
C ARG A 456 10.18 -27.95 -6.93
N ARG A 457 11.33 -27.82 -7.59
CA ARG A 457 12.64 -27.82 -6.91
C ARG A 457 12.80 -26.66 -5.95
N ALA A 458 12.40 -25.45 -6.35
CA ALA A 458 12.46 -24.29 -5.47
C ALA A 458 11.59 -24.46 -4.22
N GLU A 459 10.46 -25.18 -4.32
CA GLU A 459 9.65 -25.56 -3.17
C GLU A 459 10.34 -26.58 -2.26
N GLU A 460 10.89 -27.65 -2.85
CA GLU A 460 11.59 -28.73 -2.13
C GLU A 460 12.85 -28.24 -1.40
N GLU A 461 13.58 -27.33 -2.04
CA GLU A 461 14.77 -26.68 -1.46
C GLU A 461 14.40 -25.53 -0.50
N GLY A 462 13.11 -25.17 -0.39
CA GLY A 462 12.65 -24.10 0.49
C GLY A 462 13.20 -22.72 0.11
N LEU A 463 13.42 -22.45 -1.18
CA LEU A 463 13.98 -21.19 -1.67
C LEU A 463 12.95 -20.07 -1.65
N TRP A 464 13.33 -18.87 -1.23
CA TRP A 464 12.41 -17.73 -1.16
C TRP A 464 13.05 -16.44 -1.68
N GLY A 465 12.21 -15.49 -2.11
CA GLY A 465 12.65 -14.15 -2.49
C GLY A 465 13.59 -14.19 -3.69
N ALA A 466 14.76 -13.55 -3.59
CA ALA A 466 15.72 -13.52 -4.70
C ALA A 466 16.21 -14.91 -5.12
N ALA A 467 16.51 -15.79 -4.15
CA ALA A 467 16.98 -17.15 -4.44
C ALA A 467 15.93 -17.98 -5.20
N GLU A 468 14.65 -17.80 -4.87
CA GLU A 468 13.56 -18.44 -5.62
C GLU A 468 13.47 -17.90 -7.05
N LEU A 469 13.52 -16.58 -7.23
CA LEU A 469 13.47 -15.96 -8.56
C LEU A 469 14.64 -16.39 -9.44
N GLU A 470 15.85 -16.49 -8.88
CA GLU A 470 17.05 -16.99 -9.57
C GLU A 470 16.91 -18.46 -9.98
N ALA A 471 16.39 -19.32 -9.09
CA ALA A 471 16.12 -20.73 -9.41
C ALA A 471 15.08 -20.88 -10.54
N LEU A 472 14.08 -19.99 -10.56
CA LEU A 472 13.10 -19.90 -11.64
C LEU A 472 13.68 -19.31 -12.94
N GLY A 473 14.89 -18.74 -12.90
CA GLY A 473 15.63 -18.23 -14.05
C GLY A 473 15.50 -16.72 -14.29
N PHE A 474 14.82 -15.99 -13.40
CA PHE A 474 14.74 -14.54 -13.47
C PHE A 474 16.05 -13.89 -13.01
N ILE A 475 16.42 -12.80 -13.67
CA ILE A 475 17.55 -11.97 -13.24
C ILE A 475 17.07 -11.06 -12.11
N THR A 476 17.57 -11.30 -10.90
CA THR A 476 17.40 -10.41 -9.77
C THR A 476 18.35 -9.23 -9.89
N GLN A 477 17.90 -8.04 -9.49
CA GLN A 477 18.76 -6.86 -9.44
C GLN A 477 19.15 -6.55 -8.01
N VAL A 478 20.42 -6.20 -7.85
CA VAL A 478 20.95 -5.59 -6.65
C VAL A 478 20.73 -4.09 -6.78
N ASP A 479 19.75 -3.53 -6.07
CA ASP A 479 19.72 -2.08 -5.92
C ASP A 479 20.94 -1.69 -5.08
N LYS A 480 21.90 -0.98 -5.70
CA LYS A 480 23.09 -0.46 -4.99
C LYS A 480 22.72 0.63 -3.96
N GLY A 481 21.45 1.04 -3.89
CA GLY A 481 20.90 1.91 -2.84
C GLY A 481 20.84 1.27 -1.44
N ASN A 482 20.63 2.10 -0.41
CA ASN A 482 20.77 1.84 1.04
C ASN A 482 19.94 0.69 1.67
N TYR A 483 19.32 -0.20 0.90
CA TYR A 483 18.48 -1.28 1.42
C TYR A 483 19.18 -2.64 1.33
N LYS A 484 20.09 -2.93 2.26
CA LYS A 484 20.76 -4.24 2.36
C LYS A 484 19.78 -5.45 2.40
N ASP A 485 18.53 -5.23 2.80
CA ASP A 485 17.47 -6.25 2.85
C ASP A 485 16.64 -6.41 1.56
N SER A 486 16.56 -5.40 0.67
CA SER A 486 15.78 -5.51 -0.58
C SER A 486 16.37 -6.54 -1.54
N ASN A 487 17.69 -6.69 -1.51
CA ASN A 487 18.42 -7.65 -2.32
C ASN A 487 18.02 -9.10 -1.99
N LYS A 488 17.75 -9.42 -0.71
CA LYS A 488 17.23 -10.76 -0.33
C LYS A 488 15.78 -10.96 -0.77
N GLN A 489 15.04 -9.87 -0.99
CA GLN A 489 13.63 -9.92 -1.37
C GLN A 489 13.42 -9.97 -2.89
N GLY A 490 14.44 -9.73 -3.71
CA GLY A 490 14.34 -9.81 -5.18
C GLY A 490 13.66 -8.61 -5.84
N LEU A 491 13.83 -7.41 -5.26
CA LEU A 491 13.35 -6.15 -5.82
C LEU A 491 14.52 -5.19 -6.07
N PRO A 492 14.52 -4.42 -7.18
CA PRO A 492 13.48 -4.38 -8.22
C PRO A 492 13.41 -5.64 -9.08
N PHE A 493 12.21 -5.95 -9.58
CA PHE A 493 11.93 -7.13 -10.42
C PHE A 493 11.57 -6.69 -11.85
N LEU A 494 12.19 -7.32 -12.86
CA LEU A 494 12.01 -7.06 -14.31
C LEU A 494 12.27 -5.61 -14.75
N ALA A 495 13.27 -4.98 -14.16
CA ALA A 495 13.78 -3.71 -14.67
C ALA A 495 14.59 -3.93 -15.95
N ARG A 496 14.39 -3.07 -16.95
CA ARG A 496 14.91 -3.26 -18.32
C ARG A 496 16.36 -2.81 -18.50
N PRO A 497 17.11 -3.45 -19.41
CA PRO A 497 18.39 -2.95 -19.89
C PRO A 497 18.27 -1.65 -20.68
N VAL A 498 19.29 -0.79 -20.59
CA VAL A 498 19.37 0.44 -21.39
C VAL A 498 19.65 0.11 -22.86
N GLY A 499 19.01 0.84 -23.78
CA GLY A 499 19.29 0.73 -25.22
C GLY A 499 18.64 -0.47 -25.92
N GLU A 500 17.75 -1.20 -25.25
CA GLU A 500 17.04 -2.33 -25.83
C GLU A 500 16.12 -1.90 -26.98
N ASP A 501 16.36 -2.47 -28.18
CA ASP A 501 15.46 -2.44 -29.34
C ASP A 501 14.97 -3.85 -29.73
N GLY A 502 14.85 -4.72 -28.72
CA GLY A 502 14.48 -6.13 -28.85
C GLY A 502 15.68 -7.09 -28.87
N ALA A 503 16.90 -6.60 -29.14
CA ALA A 503 18.14 -7.34 -28.98
C ALA A 503 18.92 -6.82 -27.76
N CYS A 504 19.61 -7.72 -27.05
CA CYS A 504 20.41 -7.33 -25.91
C CYS A 504 21.79 -6.86 -26.36
N ALA A 505 22.14 -5.62 -26.00
CA ALA A 505 23.51 -5.14 -26.16
C ALA A 505 24.46 -5.98 -25.30
N GLU A 506 25.69 -6.18 -25.78
CA GLU A 506 26.74 -6.83 -25.00
C GLU A 506 26.98 -6.05 -23.70
N GLY A 507 26.97 -6.73 -22.56
CA GLY A 507 27.13 -6.10 -21.24
C GLY A 507 25.95 -5.21 -20.79
N ALA A 508 24.75 -5.37 -21.37
CA ALA A 508 23.61 -4.51 -21.03
C ALA A 508 23.25 -4.54 -19.53
N GLU A 509 23.47 -3.43 -18.85
CA GLU A 509 23.05 -3.25 -17.47
C GLU A 509 21.59 -2.81 -17.38
N ALA A 510 20.87 -3.41 -16.44
CA ALA A 510 19.49 -3.02 -16.19
C ALA A 510 19.41 -1.76 -15.34
N ASN A 511 18.61 -0.80 -15.83
CA ASN A 511 18.43 0.49 -15.18
C ASN A 511 17.02 1.00 -15.44
N TRP A 512 16.11 0.71 -14.51
CA TRP A 512 14.72 1.13 -14.62
C TRP A 512 14.54 2.64 -14.70
N ARG A 513 15.48 3.44 -14.15
CA ARG A 513 15.39 4.91 -14.23
C ARG A 513 15.56 5.39 -15.67
N LEU A 514 16.29 4.65 -16.49
CA LEU A 514 16.49 4.97 -17.91
C LEU A 514 15.48 4.25 -18.80
N ALA A 515 15.43 2.91 -18.74
CA ALA A 515 14.67 2.07 -19.68
C ALA A 515 13.29 1.61 -19.18
N GLY A 516 12.99 1.80 -17.89
CA GLY A 516 11.74 1.37 -17.29
C GLY A 516 11.67 -0.12 -16.96
N PHE A 517 10.46 -0.67 -16.91
CA PHE A 517 10.16 -2.06 -16.56
C PHE A 517 9.48 -2.82 -17.70
N TYR A 518 9.69 -4.13 -17.75
CA TYR A 518 8.84 -5.02 -18.54
C TYR A 518 7.45 -5.19 -17.87
N PRO A 519 6.42 -5.62 -18.62
CA PRO A 519 5.15 -6.02 -18.04
C PRO A 519 5.32 -7.06 -16.92
N GLY A 520 4.62 -6.86 -15.80
CA GLY A 520 4.78 -7.65 -14.57
C GLY A 520 5.88 -7.14 -13.64
N GLY A 521 6.62 -6.11 -14.04
CA GLY A 521 7.68 -5.52 -13.22
C GLY A 521 7.17 -4.90 -11.94
N MET A 522 7.95 -5.08 -10.86
CA MET A 522 7.56 -4.67 -9.51
C MET A 522 8.67 -3.87 -8.85
N HIS A 523 8.26 -2.84 -8.10
CA HIS A 523 9.16 -2.03 -7.31
C HIS A 523 8.41 -1.54 -6.07
N ARG A 524 9.13 -1.29 -4.98
CA ARG A 524 8.61 -0.48 -3.87
C ARG A 524 9.69 0.47 -3.39
N HIS A 525 9.30 1.65 -2.91
CA HIS A 525 10.26 2.61 -2.39
C HIS A 525 9.71 3.29 -1.13
N VAL A 526 10.58 3.43 -0.14
CA VAL A 526 10.24 4.05 1.14
C VAL A 526 11.00 5.36 1.25
N GLU A 527 10.27 6.47 1.32
CA GLU A 527 10.87 7.78 1.53
C GLU A 527 9.92 8.62 2.39
N SER A 528 10.32 8.88 3.64
CA SER A 528 9.45 9.45 4.68
C SER A 528 8.97 10.88 4.36
N SER A 529 9.64 11.60 3.47
CA SER A 529 9.26 12.94 3.01
C SER A 529 8.50 12.94 1.68
N ASN A 530 8.15 11.78 1.10
CA ASN A 530 7.72 11.67 -0.29
C ASN A 530 6.41 10.89 -0.48
N GLY A 531 5.28 11.56 -0.25
CA GLY A 531 3.94 11.00 -0.40
C GLY A 531 3.33 11.20 -1.78
N LEU A 532 2.21 10.51 -2.04
CA LEU A 532 1.49 10.53 -3.32
C LEU A 532 1.04 11.95 -3.74
N ASN A 533 0.80 12.87 -2.81
CA ASN A 533 0.47 14.28 -3.12
C ASN A 533 1.60 15.10 -3.75
N PHE A 534 2.85 14.62 -3.75
CA PHE A 534 3.96 15.31 -4.40
C PHE A 534 4.19 14.74 -5.79
N GLY A 535 3.93 15.51 -6.86
CA GLY A 535 4.06 15.01 -8.25
C GLY A 535 5.47 14.55 -8.66
N LYS A 536 6.51 14.89 -7.90
CA LYS A 536 7.90 14.44 -8.09
C LYS A 536 8.25 13.19 -7.28
N SER A 537 7.29 12.59 -6.57
CA SER A 537 7.58 11.47 -5.69
C SER A 537 8.11 10.24 -6.41
N SER A 538 8.91 9.45 -5.70
CA SER A 538 9.55 8.24 -6.23
C SER A 538 8.53 7.23 -6.76
N VAL A 539 7.35 7.12 -6.15
CA VAL A 539 6.24 6.29 -6.68
C VAL A 539 5.77 6.79 -8.04
N TRP A 540 5.59 8.11 -8.24
CA TRP A 540 5.26 8.65 -9.56
C TRP A 540 6.39 8.46 -10.57
N GLN A 541 7.65 8.53 -10.14
CA GLN A 541 8.78 8.21 -11.01
C GLN A 541 8.74 6.76 -11.49
N GLN A 542 8.42 5.80 -10.62
CA GLN A 542 8.27 4.40 -10.99
C GLN A 542 7.10 4.19 -11.95
N LEU A 543 5.96 4.85 -11.72
CA LEU A 543 4.79 4.80 -12.61
C LEU A 543 5.09 5.41 -14.00
N ARG A 544 5.85 6.52 -14.06
CA ARG A 544 6.39 7.07 -15.33
C ARG A 544 7.35 6.11 -16.03
N LYS A 545 7.84 5.09 -15.34
CA LYS A 545 8.77 4.09 -15.85
C LYS A 545 8.09 2.74 -16.12
N GLY A 546 6.77 2.69 -16.07
CA GLY A 546 5.98 1.52 -16.45
C GLY A 546 6.02 0.39 -15.43
N VAL A 547 6.24 0.67 -14.14
CA VAL A 547 6.08 -0.38 -13.11
C VAL A 547 4.63 -0.90 -13.12
N THR A 548 4.45 -2.22 -13.02
CA THR A 548 3.11 -2.85 -13.01
C THR A 548 2.51 -2.87 -11.61
N LEU A 549 3.35 -3.13 -10.60
CA LEU A 549 2.98 -3.10 -9.19
C LEU A 549 3.94 -2.22 -8.40
N THR A 550 3.37 -1.25 -7.67
CA THR A 550 4.12 -0.43 -6.73
C THR A 550 3.30 -0.08 -5.49
N ALA A 551 3.94 0.54 -4.52
CA ALA A 551 3.32 1.05 -3.31
C ALA A 551 4.00 2.35 -2.89
N GLY A 552 3.20 3.27 -2.34
CA GLY A 552 3.67 4.56 -1.88
C GLY A 552 2.82 5.12 -0.75
N GLY A 553 3.36 6.08 -0.01
CA GLY A 553 2.66 6.72 1.09
C GLY A 553 1.48 7.58 0.64
N ALA A 554 0.39 7.51 1.39
CA ALA A 554 -0.63 8.54 1.49
C ALA A 554 0.04 9.92 1.79
N PRO A 555 -0.67 11.05 1.63
CA PRO A 555 -0.01 12.34 1.38
C PRO A 555 0.99 12.72 2.46
N ALA A 556 2.17 13.17 2.02
CA ALA A 556 3.19 13.73 2.88
C ALA A 556 2.93 15.23 3.08
N TYR A 557 2.69 15.61 4.33
CA TYR A 557 2.71 16.99 4.84
C TYR A 557 3.74 17.04 5.97
N GLY A 558 3.91 18.17 6.66
CA GLY A 558 4.81 18.29 7.82
C GLY A 558 4.43 17.31 8.92
N GLY A 559 4.86 16.05 8.78
CA GLY A 559 4.34 14.92 9.51
C GLY A 559 3.38 13.98 8.78
N GLY A 560 3.63 13.68 7.50
CA GLY A 560 3.02 12.53 6.85
C GLY A 560 3.50 11.19 7.45
N PRO A 561 2.81 10.08 7.20
CA PRO A 561 3.13 8.76 7.72
C PRO A 561 4.55 8.24 7.42
N HIS A 562 5.31 7.84 8.45
CA HIS A 562 6.55 7.08 8.27
C HIS A 562 6.17 5.64 7.94
N ILE A 563 6.30 5.31 6.67
CA ILE A 563 6.13 3.97 6.14
C ILE A 563 7.36 3.16 6.56
N THR A 564 7.18 1.88 6.90
CA THR A 564 8.29 0.98 7.24
C THR A 564 8.30 -0.18 6.25
N ASN A 565 9.38 -0.96 6.17
CA ASN A 565 9.37 -2.17 5.33
C ASN A 565 8.21 -3.13 5.66
N ALA A 566 7.76 -3.07 6.92
CA ALA A 566 6.72 -3.93 7.44
C ALA A 566 5.32 -3.56 6.92
N THR A 567 5.09 -2.30 6.50
CA THR A 567 3.83 -1.84 5.93
C THR A 567 3.68 -2.18 4.44
N PHE A 568 4.69 -2.72 3.76
CA PHE A 568 4.54 -3.15 2.36
C PHE A 568 3.97 -4.57 2.28
N TRP A 569 4.28 -5.27 1.20
CA TRP A 569 4.16 -6.72 1.13
C TRP A 569 5.50 -7.39 1.46
N ASP A 570 5.47 -8.61 1.98
CA ASP A 570 6.63 -9.50 2.03
C ASP A 570 6.81 -10.13 0.64
N ASN A 571 7.81 -9.66 -0.12
CA ASN A 571 7.99 -10.09 -1.52
C ASN A 571 8.21 -11.60 -1.66
N ARG A 572 8.76 -12.24 -0.63
CA ARG A 572 8.97 -13.69 -0.60
C ARG A 572 7.64 -14.43 -0.70
N ILE A 573 6.65 -13.95 0.05
CA ILE A 573 5.30 -14.51 0.05
C ILE A 573 4.56 -14.06 -1.20
N LEU A 574 4.56 -12.76 -1.50
CA LEU A 574 3.86 -12.22 -2.67
C LEU A 574 4.24 -12.99 -3.95
N MET A 575 5.53 -13.03 -4.29
CA MET A 575 6.01 -13.65 -5.53
C MET A 575 5.72 -15.14 -5.55
N ARG A 576 5.90 -15.84 -4.42
CA ARG A 576 5.65 -17.28 -4.36
C ARG A 576 4.23 -17.62 -4.80
N TYR A 577 3.24 -17.00 -4.18
CA TYR A 577 1.83 -17.28 -4.48
C TYR A 577 1.42 -16.76 -5.85
N LEU A 578 1.84 -15.53 -6.18
CA LEU A 578 1.48 -14.86 -7.43
C LEU A 578 1.97 -15.63 -8.66
N LEU A 579 3.24 -16.05 -8.69
CA LEU A 579 3.84 -16.80 -9.80
C LEU A 579 3.30 -18.24 -9.97
N ARG A 580 2.48 -18.70 -9.01
CA ARG A 580 1.79 -20.01 -9.04
C ARG A 580 0.31 -19.85 -9.37
N GLY A 581 -0.04 -18.76 -10.05
CA GLY A 581 -1.39 -18.52 -10.54
C GLY A 581 -2.39 -18.10 -9.47
N ARG A 582 -1.95 -17.54 -8.34
CA ARG A 582 -2.84 -16.75 -7.47
C ARG A 582 -2.97 -15.35 -8.04
N ASP A 583 -4.15 -14.75 -7.87
CA ASP A 583 -4.34 -13.35 -8.18
C ASP A 583 -3.55 -12.41 -7.24
N LEU A 584 -3.24 -11.22 -7.74
CA LEU A 584 -2.46 -10.22 -7.01
C LEU A 584 -3.19 -9.72 -5.76
N GLY A 585 -4.52 -9.53 -5.83
CA GLY A 585 -5.30 -9.01 -4.71
C GLY A 585 -5.20 -9.88 -3.46
N GLY A 586 -5.42 -11.18 -3.61
CA GLY A 586 -5.28 -12.16 -2.53
C GLY A 586 -3.83 -12.33 -2.09
N ALA A 587 -2.87 -12.31 -3.02
CA ALA A 587 -1.45 -12.41 -2.67
C ALA A 587 -0.96 -11.20 -1.85
N LEU A 588 -1.46 -9.98 -2.12
CA LEU A 588 -1.18 -8.79 -1.32
C LEU A 588 -1.77 -8.92 0.09
N LEU A 589 -3.04 -9.35 0.23
CA LEU A 589 -3.63 -9.60 1.54
C LEU A 589 -2.82 -10.63 2.34
N ASN A 590 -2.39 -11.73 1.72
CA ASN A 590 -1.60 -12.75 2.41
C ASN A 590 -0.22 -12.25 2.84
N SER A 591 0.36 -11.28 2.14
CA SER A 591 1.75 -10.85 2.32
C SER A 591 1.93 -9.55 3.09
N THR A 592 0.84 -8.88 3.48
CA THR A 592 0.90 -7.58 4.17
C THR A 592 0.59 -7.70 5.68
N LEU A 593 1.52 -7.23 6.53
CA LEU A 593 1.42 -7.33 8.00
C LEU A 593 0.50 -6.30 8.63
N TYR A 594 0.36 -5.14 7.99
CA TYR A 594 -0.43 -4.03 8.48
C TYR A 594 -1.64 -3.85 7.60
N VAL A 595 -2.80 -3.65 8.19
CA VAL A 595 -3.83 -2.90 7.47
C VAL A 595 -3.24 -1.51 7.27
N ASN A 596 -3.02 -1.16 6.01
CA ASN A 596 -1.96 -0.26 5.63
C ASN A 596 -2.41 1.19 5.72
N TRP A 597 -2.36 1.76 6.93
CA TRP A 597 -3.08 2.99 7.21
C TRP A 597 -2.70 4.17 6.34
N SER A 598 -1.55 4.07 5.70
CA SER A 598 -1.01 5.15 4.93
C SER A 598 -0.29 4.70 3.68
N THR A 599 -0.43 3.48 3.20
CA THR A 599 0.21 3.12 1.94
C THR A 599 -0.87 2.71 0.97
N SER A 600 -0.88 3.34 -0.19
CA SER A 600 -1.70 2.92 -1.29
C SER A 600 -0.93 1.88 -2.11
N LEU A 601 -1.53 0.72 -2.29
CA LEU A 601 -1.04 -0.34 -3.17
C LEU A 601 -1.59 -0.09 -4.58
N ILE A 602 -0.70 0.05 -5.56
CA ILE A 602 -1.05 0.36 -6.95
C ILE A 602 -0.73 -0.86 -7.81
N GLY A 603 -1.76 -1.42 -8.44
CA GLY A 603 -1.68 -2.64 -9.25
C GLY A 603 -3.06 -3.25 -9.49
N ASP A 604 -3.17 -4.07 -10.52
CA ASP A 604 -4.40 -4.74 -10.88
C ASP A 604 -4.63 -6.01 -10.04
N PRO A 605 -5.70 -6.10 -9.24
CA PRO A 605 -5.90 -7.24 -8.36
C PRO A 605 -6.15 -8.54 -9.14
N LEU A 606 -6.53 -8.47 -10.43
CA LEU A 606 -6.75 -9.62 -11.30
C LEU A 606 -5.48 -10.10 -12.03
N MET A 607 -4.33 -9.47 -11.83
CA MET A 607 -3.05 -9.98 -12.36
C MET A 607 -2.76 -11.36 -11.74
N HIS A 608 -2.51 -12.40 -12.56
CA HIS A 608 -2.41 -13.79 -12.09
C HIS A 608 -1.43 -14.66 -12.91
N PRO A 609 -0.16 -14.29 -13.05
CA PRO A 609 0.81 -15.08 -13.83
C PRO A 609 1.00 -16.49 -13.24
N ASP A 610 0.48 -17.51 -13.92
CA ASP A 610 0.73 -18.92 -13.60
C ASP A 610 1.90 -19.41 -14.43
N LEU A 611 3.12 -19.48 -13.86
CA LEU A 611 4.32 -19.85 -14.64
C LEU A 611 4.26 -21.27 -15.24
N SER A 612 3.34 -22.13 -14.78
CA SER A 612 3.10 -23.43 -15.39
C SER A 612 2.31 -23.33 -16.71
N LYS A 613 1.64 -22.19 -16.94
CA LYS A 613 0.77 -21.93 -18.09
C LYS A 613 1.17 -20.71 -18.92
N THR A 614 1.98 -19.80 -18.37
CA THR A 614 2.44 -18.64 -19.14
C THR A 614 3.33 -19.10 -20.29
N GLU A 615 3.21 -18.40 -21.41
CA GLU A 615 3.89 -18.75 -22.66
C GLU A 615 4.88 -17.67 -23.09
N ILE A 616 5.78 -18.05 -23.99
CA ILE A 616 6.68 -17.09 -24.66
C ILE A 616 5.87 -16.46 -25.76
N ASP A 617 5.78 -15.13 -25.77
CA ASP A 617 5.16 -14.42 -26.88
C ASP A 617 6.03 -14.58 -28.14
N ARG A 618 5.40 -15.02 -29.22
CA ARG A 618 6.03 -15.28 -30.52
C ARG A 618 5.34 -14.52 -31.64
N THR A 619 4.27 -13.81 -31.33
CA THR A 619 3.44 -13.14 -32.30
C THR A 619 3.97 -11.72 -32.43
N PRO A 620 4.37 -11.26 -33.63
CA PRO A 620 4.72 -9.86 -33.82
C PRO A 620 3.52 -8.95 -33.52
N PRO A 621 3.72 -7.78 -32.88
CA PRO A 621 2.65 -6.88 -32.51
C PRO A 621 1.89 -6.37 -33.75
N GLU A 622 0.57 -6.51 -33.77
CA GLU A 622 -0.27 -6.09 -34.89
C GLU A 622 -0.86 -4.70 -34.66
N LEU A 623 -1.00 -3.93 -35.74
CA LEU A 623 -1.59 -2.59 -35.74
C LEU A 623 -3.11 -2.68 -35.94
N ASP A 624 -3.88 -2.10 -35.02
CA ASP A 624 -5.33 -1.88 -35.11
C ASP A 624 -5.58 -0.52 -35.81
N GLY A 625 -5.64 -0.56 -37.14
CA GLY A 625 -5.88 0.60 -38.00
C GLY A 625 -4.62 1.21 -38.62
N GLU A 626 -4.57 2.54 -38.75
CA GLU A 626 -3.46 3.25 -39.37
C GLU A 626 -2.54 3.95 -38.36
N LEU A 627 -1.28 4.12 -38.77
CA LEU A 627 -0.31 4.93 -38.03
C LEU A 627 -0.64 6.42 -38.19
N SER A 628 -0.81 7.12 -37.07
CA SER A 628 -1.10 8.55 -37.04
C SER A 628 0.18 9.37 -36.98
N PHE A 629 0.20 10.48 -37.73
CA PHE A 629 1.28 11.47 -37.75
C PHE A 629 0.72 12.85 -37.49
N GLU A 630 1.26 13.54 -36.49
CA GLU A 630 0.87 14.90 -36.14
C GLU A 630 2.12 15.79 -36.10
N GLN A 631 2.09 16.91 -36.83
CA GLN A 631 3.21 17.84 -36.88
C GLN A 631 2.87 19.15 -36.17
N TYR A 632 3.77 19.61 -35.32
CA TYR A 632 3.69 20.91 -34.69
C TYR A 632 5.04 21.62 -34.69
N VAL A 633 4.99 22.94 -34.54
CA VAL A 633 6.16 23.82 -34.60
C VAL A 633 6.23 24.58 -33.29
N GLU A 634 7.38 24.51 -32.62
CA GLU A 634 7.62 25.22 -31.36
C GLU A 634 9.05 25.76 -31.39
N PHE A 635 9.23 27.05 -31.03
CA PHE A 635 10.55 27.71 -30.99
C PHE A 635 11.44 27.48 -32.23
N ARG A 636 10.87 27.62 -33.44
CA ARG A 636 11.56 27.39 -34.72
C ARG A 636 12.02 25.95 -34.98
N LYS A 637 11.53 24.98 -34.22
CA LYS A 637 11.80 23.55 -34.41
C LYS A 637 10.54 22.84 -34.87
N VAL A 638 10.70 21.86 -35.75
CA VAL A 638 9.61 20.97 -36.16
C VAL A 638 9.64 19.72 -35.30
N TYR A 639 8.49 19.39 -34.73
CA TYR A 639 8.23 18.17 -34.00
C TYR A 639 7.27 17.31 -34.80
N LEU A 640 7.54 16.01 -34.83
CA LEU A 640 6.63 15.03 -35.38
C LEU A 640 6.26 14.02 -34.30
N GLU A 641 4.96 13.89 -34.07
CA GLU A 641 4.40 12.93 -33.17
C GLU A 641 3.82 11.74 -33.94
N LEU A 642 4.22 10.54 -33.54
CA LEU A 642 3.74 9.29 -34.12
C LEU A 642 2.93 8.56 -33.05
N ARG A 643 1.74 8.08 -33.42
CA ARG A 643 0.88 7.27 -32.55
C ARG A 643 0.46 6.01 -33.29
N ALA A 644 0.70 4.86 -32.67
CA ALA A 644 0.17 3.57 -33.10
C ALA A 644 -0.88 3.08 -32.11
N ARG A 645 -1.76 2.21 -32.56
CA ARG A 645 -2.72 1.49 -31.73
C ARG A 645 -2.62 0.02 -32.08
N LEU A 646 -2.42 -0.84 -31.08
CA LEU A 646 -2.24 -2.27 -31.29
C LEU A 646 -3.58 -3.00 -31.20
N SER A 647 -3.69 -4.10 -31.94
CA SER A 647 -4.76 -5.09 -31.76
C SER A 647 -4.60 -5.71 -30.39
N HIS A 648 -5.53 -5.44 -29.48
CA HIS A 648 -5.40 -5.78 -28.06
C HIS A 648 -6.71 -6.28 -27.48
N SER A 649 -6.66 -7.44 -26.82
CA SER A 649 -7.77 -8.01 -26.06
C SER A 649 -7.28 -8.65 -24.76
N ARG A 650 -8.20 -9.23 -23.98
CA ARG A 650 -7.85 -9.98 -22.77
C ARG A 650 -7.21 -11.32 -23.11
N GLU A 651 -7.70 -11.98 -24.14
CA GLU A 651 -7.24 -13.28 -24.63
C GLU A 651 -5.93 -13.14 -25.39
N ASP A 652 -5.73 -12.00 -26.06
CA ASP A 652 -4.51 -11.63 -26.76
C ASP A 652 -4.02 -10.23 -26.34
N PRO A 653 -3.40 -10.14 -25.15
CA PRO A 653 -2.87 -8.89 -24.65
C PRO A 653 -1.60 -8.50 -25.41
N GLU A 654 -1.47 -7.24 -25.82
CA GLU A 654 -0.40 -6.81 -26.72
C GLU A 654 0.13 -5.45 -26.25
N VAL A 655 1.46 -5.30 -26.22
CA VAL A 655 2.12 -4.04 -25.88
C VAL A 655 3.42 -3.93 -26.66
N ALA A 656 3.70 -2.76 -27.22
CA ALA A 656 4.92 -2.58 -28.02
C ALA A 656 5.62 -1.25 -27.72
N LEU A 657 6.90 -1.19 -28.04
CA LEU A 657 7.63 0.05 -28.31
C LEU A 657 7.41 0.45 -29.76
N LEU A 658 7.32 1.76 -29.99
CA LEU A 658 7.32 2.35 -31.32
C LEU A 658 8.73 2.91 -31.60
N LYS A 659 9.43 2.31 -32.57
CA LYS A 659 10.71 2.81 -33.09
C LYS A 659 10.48 3.44 -34.45
N ALA A 660 11.01 4.64 -34.66
CA ALA A 660 10.92 5.32 -35.94
C ALA A 660 12.30 5.85 -36.36
N THR A 661 12.65 5.63 -37.62
CA THR A 661 13.88 6.12 -38.25
C THR A 661 13.52 6.99 -39.45
N PHE A 662 13.97 8.24 -39.41
CA PHE A 662 13.80 9.27 -40.42
C PHE A 662 15.08 9.38 -41.22
N VAL A 663 14.98 9.29 -42.54
CA VAL A 663 16.11 9.40 -43.46
C VAL A 663 15.86 10.59 -44.39
N GLY A 664 16.69 11.64 -44.26
CA GLY A 664 16.66 12.82 -45.11
C GLY A 664 17.22 12.55 -46.52
N ALA A 665 17.05 13.53 -47.42
CA ALA A 665 17.57 13.43 -48.79
C ALA A 665 19.11 13.43 -48.86
N ASP A 666 19.75 14.10 -47.90
CA ASP A 666 21.19 14.14 -47.66
C ASP A 666 21.75 12.86 -47.01
N GLY A 667 20.87 11.92 -46.64
CA GLY A 667 21.24 10.70 -45.94
C GLY A 667 21.27 10.84 -44.41
N ASP A 668 20.94 12.01 -43.86
CA ASP A 668 20.87 12.22 -42.41
C ASP A 668 19.84 11.28 -41.78
N LYS A 669 20.21 10.64 -40.66
CA LYS A 669 19.36 9.69 -39.96
C LYS A 669 19.03 10.15 -38.55
N ILE A 670 17.74 10.24 -38.25
CA ILE A 670 17.23 10.49 -36.89
C ILE A 670 16.44 9.26 -36.47
N THR A 671 16.82 8.63 -35.36
CA THR A 671 16.09 7.49 -34.80
C THR A 671 15.60 7.83 -33.41
N ALA A 672 14.35 7.52 -33.14
CA ALA A 672 13.75 7.66 -31.83
C ALA A 672 12.92 6.41 -31.49
N ILE A 673 12.77 6.13 -30.20
CA ILE A 673 12.02 4.99 -29.69
C ILE A 673 11.16 5.44 -28.51
N SER A 674 9.91 4.95 -28.45
CA SER A 674 9.03 5.25 -27.33
C SER A 674 9.65 4.71 -26.02
N PRO A 675 9.54 5.43 -24.90
CA PRO A 675 10.24 5.06 -23.68
C PRO A 675 9.68 3.80 -22.99
N LEU A 676 8.41 3.47 -23.22
CA LEU A 676 7.68 2.40 -22.53
C LEU A 676 6.87 1.56 -23.51
N TYR A 677 6.65 0.29 -23.17
CA TYR A 677 5.67 -0.53 -23.87
C TYR A 677 4.27 0.02 -23.62
N SER A 678 3.40 -0.09 -24.62
CA SER A 678 2.03 0.41 -24.55
C SER A 678 1.17 -0.27 -25.61
N VAL A 679 -0.13 -0.45 -25.35
CA VAL A 679 -1.14 -0.76 -26.38
C VAL A 679 -1.26 0.39 -27.38
N ARG A 680 -0.93 1.61 -26.95
CA ARG A 680 -0.93 2.82 -27.79
C ARG A 680 0.42 3.50 -27.68
N PRO A 681 1.49 2.96 -28.29
CA PRO A 681 2.79 3.56 -28.16
C PRO A 681 2.84 4.87 -28.95
N GLN A 682 3.49 5.85 -28.33
CA GLN A 682 3.60 7.22 -28.83
C GLN A 682 5.05 7.65 -28.76
N LEU A 683 5.48 8.40 -29.78
CA LEU A 683 6.83 8.89 -29.92
C LEU A 683 6.82 10.32 -30.46
N THR A 684 7.52 11.22 -29.79
CA THR A 684 7.84 12.55 -30.32
C THR A 684 9.26 12.52 -30.88
N VAL A 685 9.40 12.96 -32.12
CA VAL A 685 10.67 13.05 -32.84
C VAL A 685 11.07 14.51 -32.93
N GLU A 686 12.27 14.81 -32.44
CA GLU A 686 12.86 16.15 -32.44
C GLU A 686 14.02 16.25 -33.44
N GLY A 687 14.48 17.47 -33.71
CA GLY A 687 15.67 17.69 -34.55
C GLY A 687 15.42 17.57 -36.06
N LEU A 688 14.16 17.54 -36.48
CA LEU A 688 13.79 17.50 -37.89
C LEU A 688 14.00 18.89 -38.54
N LYS A 689 14.62 18.91 -39.73
CA LYS A 689 14.81 20.13 -40.52
C LYS A 689 13.45 20.62 -41.04
N PRO A 690 13.14 21.93 -40.99
CA PRO A 690 11.95 22.51 -41.61
C PRO A 690 11.84 22.23 -43.11
N ALA A 691 10.61 22.17 -43.63
CA ALA A 691 10.32 22.07 -45.07
C ALA A 691 11.06 20.95 -45.83
N THR A 692 11.47 19.89 -45.13
CA THR A 692 12.33 18.81 -45.62
C THR A 692 11.52 17.52 -45.75
N GLU A 693 11.73 16.77 -46.84
CA GLU A 693 11.12 15.45 -47.01
C GLU A 693 11.98 14.38 -46.35
N TYR A 694 11.34 13.53 -45.56
CA TYR A 694 11.95 12.36 -44.91
C TYR A 694 11.28 11.07 -45.37
N ARG A 695 12.10 10.03 -45.60
CA ARG A 695 11.63 8.64 -45.63
C ARG A 695 11.56 8.11 -44.20
N VAL A 696 10.40 7.60 -43.81
CA VAL A 696 10.11 7.20 -42.44
C VAL A 696 9.89 5.70 -42.39
N ARG A 697 10.73 5.02 -41.61
CA ARG A 697 10.64 3.60 -41.33
C ARG A 697 10.20 3.40 -39.90
N VAL A 698 9.12 2.66 -39.71
CA VAL A 698 8.54 2.44 -38.38
C VAL A 698 8.55 0.95 -38.05
N THR A 699 8.89 0.62 -36.81
CA THR A 699 8.92 -0.74 -36.30
C THR A 699 8.26 -0.77 -34.93
N LEU A 700 7.31 -1.69 -34.76
CA LEU A 700 6.75 -2.05 -33.47
C LEU A 700 7.57 -3.20 -32.88
N ILE A 701 7.89 -3.14 -31.58
CA ILE A 701 8.75 -4.11 -30.89
C ILE A 701 8.09 -4.50 -29.57
N ASP A 702 7.72 -5.77 -29.40
CA ASP A 702 7.12 -6.26 -28.14
C ASP A 702 8.19 -6.56 -27.05
N PRO A 703 7.79 -6.94 -25.81
CA PRO A 703 8.72 -7.29 -24.74
C PRO A 703 9.64 -8.49 -25.04
N TYR A 704 9.22 -9.41 -25.92
CA TYR A 704 10.00 -10.56 -26.33
C TYR A 704 10.95 -10.27 -27.51
N GLY A 705 10.87 -9.07 -28.08
CA GLY A 705 11.66 -8.62 -29.21
C GLY A 705 11.10 -9.01 -30.58
N ASN A 706 9.85 -9.49 -30.66
CA ASN A 706 9.15 -9.69 -31.92
C ASN A 706 8.91 -8.33 -32.59
N LYS A 707 9.03 -8.29 -33.93
CA LYS A 707 9.06 -7.02 -34.67
C LYS A 707 8.07 -7.00 -35.82
N THR A 708 7.28 -5.93 -35.89
CA THR A 708 6.44 -5.62 -37.04
C THR A 708 6.99 -4.38 -37.73
N LYS A 709 7.51 -4.54 -38.94
CA LYS A 709 7.97 -3.43 -39.78
C LYS A 709 6.77 -2.90 -40.56
N LEU A 710 6.42 -1.63 -40.34
CA LEU A 710 5.34 -0.98 -41.06
C LEU A 710 5.84 -0.49 -42.43
N PRO A 711 4.93 -0.34 -43.43
CA PRO A 711 5.28 0.22 -44.73
C PRO A 711 6.00 1.57 -44.61
N GLU A 712 7.04 1.78 -45.43
CA GLU A 712 7.77 3.05 -45.49
C GLU A 712 6.82 4.18 -45.94
N ARG A 713 6.88 5.34 -45.28
CA ARG A 713 6.10 6.53 -45.65
C ARG A 713 7.02 7.71 -45.93
N ARG A 714 6.60 8.61 -46.81
CA ARG A 714 7.27 9.91 -47.02
C ARG A 714 6.53 10.99 -46.27
N ILE A 715 7.25 11.82 -45.53
CA ILE A 715 6.68 12.92 -44.76
C ILE A 715 7.49 14.17 -45.03
N LYS A 716 6.80 15.22 -45.49
CA LYS A 716 7.36 16.56 -45.58
C LYS A 716 7.09 17.33 -44.30
N THR A 717 8.14 17.84 -43.67
CA THR A 717 8.03 18.63 -42.44
C THR A 717 7.45 20.01 -42.72
N LYS A 718 6.74 20.58 -41.75
CA LYS A 718 6.23 21.96 -41.83
C LYS A 718 7.38 22.95 -42.04
N ALA A 719 7.13 24.01 -42.81
CA ALA A 719 8.00 25.17 -42.82
C ALA A 719 7.90 25.91 -41.49
N VAL A 720 8.94 26.67 -41.14
CA VAL A 720 8.92 27.52 -39.95
C VAL A 720 9.26 28.94 -40.35
N ASN A 721 8.49 29.90 -39.86
CA ASN A 721 8.71 31.34 -40.06
C ASN A 721 9.53 31.95 -38.91
#